data_AF-A0A8J7CRH4-F1
#
_entry.id   AF-A0A8J7CRH4-F1
#
_cell.length_a   1.000
_cell.length_b   1.000
_cell.length_c   1.000
_cell.angle_alpha   90.00
_cell.angle_beta   90.00
_cell.angle_gamma   90.00
#
_symmetry.space_group_name_H-M   'P 1'
#
loop_
_entity.id
_entity.type
_entity.pdbx_description
1 polymer ?
#
loop_
_entity_poly.entity_id
_entity_poly.type
_entity_poly.pdbx_seq_one_letter_code
_entity_poly.pdbx_strand_id
1 'polypeptide(L)'
;MIEEKPKVDDKIYPAKFWTAEQLAKVTGGSWIVPPSEDWHVQSFRMGSFFNLRLGQRPTLFLANTDDSLKRFFENVNDFNGAIVSHDVEGLPPNFPLLKVKDVERAMFEIGIVARKRFQGKVIGVTGSCGKTTTCNMLSHVLGKEHNVIATPKNANFYKNVPWIMAHAKQDDDFVVLELAHSALSKVQGSITYDITPDIAVVTSIAPAHLTYKGASSVEGIANYKKRIFCGMSADSYAILNRDMPCYEIFEQEAKSFKLNIITFGTHPEANVRMPELKDGGEFFVAGNAYKLSCPVPAEQLYDALVTVAVSIAVKVPIEKTLDYLKTFSLVKGRGNVLKVNLAGKNLKVIDSTFNANPLSMTYALQHLKSIEPNQAARVAVLGDIAELGKKSVEYHKGLAGAMLDAEPDRLLLCGEFMRYPYEMIKDKLNVTWFKTLEDLIKSFAEYLRDGDTVLIKSSHSTGLSQIVKDVKNFIATPFAPNIPKPLFDVKKFLPEGVTSEMNGRMPLNKLKKIHCGGYLYIDAARAWLAMVRAAAQDNVFLSLNKPFNAYRNINRQLRVFNARYVPVDQDNLVVGAIRVEFEDKLWQLKANENYAVVPGTSSHGYGLAVDIQNNKNPVVKNWLSQNVEQFGFVQEYDFEPWHFTYVKAREGIPARVLEIESLPPEPTYTAEQIEQASGGKWFTPPPKNWTCNGMFYKLPAKAGCLAVVRQDDGLGISEQYAGKINRQLAGFICTNPAPLVEFNRPILVAENIDDAVARLTELFNSIDGQGE
;
A
#
# COMPACT_ATOMS: atom_id res chain seq x y z
N MET A 1 34.27 18.99 25.09
CA MET A 1 33.18 19.31 26.01
C MET A 1 31.89 18.90 25.33
N ILE A 2 31.30 17.81 25.83
CA ILE A 2 30.08 17.21 25.30
C ILE A 2 28.93 18.04 25.89
N GLU A 3 28.19 18.76 25.05
CA GLU A 3 26.98 19.46 25.51
C GLU A 3 25.99 18.42 26.06
N GLU A 4 25.63 18.61 27.33
CA GLU A 4 24.61 17.83 28.01
C GLU A 4 23.27 17.99 27.29
N LYS A 5 22.71 16.87 26.81
CA LYS A 5 21.32 16.83 26.35
C LYS A 5 20.40 17.21 27.53
N PRO A 6 19.36 18.03 27.30
CA PRO A 6 18.47 18.45 28.37
C PRO A 6 17.78 17.24 29.00
N LYS A 7 17.93 17.09 30.33
CA LYS A 7 17.16 16.14 31.14
C LYS A 7 15.69 16.54 31.04
N VAL A 8 14.87 15.63 30.53
CA VAL A 8 13.41 15.75 30.63
C VAL A 8 13.06 15.46 32.09
N ASP A 9 12.63 16.50 32.79
CA ASP A 9 12.06 16.40 34.14
C ASP A 9 10.84 15.46 34.14
N ASP A 10 10.88 14.42 34.99
CA ASP A 10 9.88 13.33 35.08
C ASP A 10 8.62 13.72 35.87
N LYS A 11 8.53 14.97 36.34
CA LYS A 11 7.33 15.52 36.98
C LYS A 11 6.71 16.52 36.01
N ILE A 12 5.40 16.46 35.78
CA ILE A 12 4.79 17.25 34.71
C ILE A 12 3.73 16.43 33.93
N TYR A 13 2.45 16.40 34.34
CA TYR A 13 1.26 15.96 33.58
C TYR A 13 0.76 14.50 33.76
N PRO A 14 -0.56 14.27 33.77
CA PRO A 14 -1.16 12.95 33.99
C PRO A 14 -0.79 11.96 32.88
N ALA A 15 -0.21 10.84 33.27
CA ALA A 15 0.44 9.88 32.40
C ALA A 15 -0.45 9.01 31.50
N LYS A 16 -1.74 9.36 31.43
CA LYS A 16 -2.77 8.66 30.65
C LYS A 16 -3.02 9.30 29.28
N PHE A 17 -2.50 10.51 29.07
CA PHE A 17 -2.65 11.26 27.83
C PHE A 17 -1.43 12.14 27.57
N TRP A 18 -1.34 12.65 26.34
CA TRP A 18 -0.33 13.61 25.92
C TRP A 18 -0.89 15.02 25.99
N THR A 19 -0.22 15.91 26.72
CA THR A 19 -0.56 17.34 26.78
C THR A 19 0.14 18.13 25.68
N ALA A 20 -0.33 19.33 25.42
CA ALA A 20 0.26 20.23 24.43
C ALA A 20 1.74 20.54 24.74
N GLU A 21 2.06 20.79 26.01
CA GLU A 21 3.42 21.07 26.47
C GLU A 21 4.34 19.87 26.29
N GLN A 22 3.88 18.67 26.65
CA GLN A 22 4.67 17.45 26.46
C GLN A 22 5.00 17.23 24.99
N LEU A 23 4.02 17.38 24.09
CA LEU A 23 4.26 17.21 22.66
C LEU A 23 5.23 18.26 22.11
N ALA A 24 5.11 19.53 22.50
CA ALA A 24 6.06 20.57 22.10
C ALA A 24 7.47 20.26 22.59
N LYS A 25 7.62 19.89 23.87
CA LYS A 25 8.91 19.55 24.49
C LYS A 25 9.57 18.33 23.84
N VAL A 26 8.81 17.25 23.62
CA VAL A 26 9.33 16.00 23.06
C VAL A 26 9.70 16.14 21.58
N THR A 27 8.92 16.89 20.82
CA THR A 27 9.15 17.05 19.38
C THR A 27 10.10 18.20 19.04
N GLY A 28 10.36 19.09 20.01
CA GLY A 28 11.05 20.37 19.76
C GLY A 28 10.25 21.32 18.86
N GLY A 29 8.96 21.05 18.69
CA GLY A 29 8.04 21.82 17.86
C GLY A 29 7.43 23.01 18.60
N SER A 30 6.81 23.90 17.84
CA SER A 30 6.05 25.04 18.35
C SER A 30 4.59 24.97 17.91
N TRP A 31 3.68 25.29 18.82
CA TRP A 31 2.26 25.41 18.48
C TRP A 31 2.04 26.72 17.72
N ILE A 32 1.65 26.63 16.45
CA ILE A 32 1.24 27.80 15.65
C ILE A 32 -0.10 28.32 16.18
N VAL A 33 -1.01 27.38 16.42
CA VAL A 33 -2.29 27.63 17.09
C VAL A 33 -2.25 26.86 18.41
N PRO A 34 -2.00 27.55 19.55
CA PRO A 34 -1.94 26.89 20.84
C PRO A 34 -3.33 26.38 21.26
N PRO A 35 -3.44 25.14 21.76
CA PRO A 35 -4.68 24.64 22.31
C PRO A 35 -4.97 25.23 23.71
N SER A 36 -6.17 24.97 24.23
CA SER A 36 -6.54 25.30 25.62
C SER A 36 -5.72 24.51 26.64
N GLU A 37 -5.67 24.99 27.90
CA GLU A 37 -4.88 24.35 28.97
C GLU A 37 -5.33 22.92 29.30
N ASP A 38 -6.61 22.61 29.13
CA ASP A 38 -7.21 21.28 29.36
C ASP A 38 -7.08 20.32 28.15
N TRP A 39 -6.48 20.79 27.05
CA TRP A 39 -6.32 20.00 25.85
C TRP A 39 -5.37 18.82 26.04
N HIS A 40 -5.77 17.68 25.49
CA HIS A 40 -4.97 16.47 25.51
C HIS A 40 -5.35 15.51 24.37
N VAL A 41 -4.47 14.56 24.08
CA VAL A 41 -4.70 13.47 23.11
C VAL A 41 -4.27 12.12 23.67
N GLN A 42 -4.94 11.07 23.24
CA GLN A 42 -4.67 9.68 23.65
C GLN A 42 -4.26 8.78 22.47
N SER A 43 -4.46 9.25 21.24
CA SER A 43 -4.15 8.49 20.04
C SER A 43 -3.59 9.36 18.92
N PHE A 44 -2.93 8.70 17.98
CA PHE A 44 -2.24 9.30 16.85
C PHE A 44 -2.67 8.60 15.56
N ARG A 45 -3.08 9.37 14.54
CA ARG A 45 -3.34 8.84 13.19
C ARG A 45 -2.37 9.42 12.19
N MET A 46 -1.81 8.55 11.35
CA MET A 46 -0.92 8.92 10.25
C MET A 46 -1.60 8.67 8.90
N GLY A 47 -1.29 9.48 7.88
CA GLY A 47 -1.89 9.35 6.55
C GLY A 47 -1.75 7.97 5.90
N SER A 48 -0.56 7.35 6.03
CA SER A 48 -0.27 5.99 5.52
C SER A 48 -1.07 4.87 6.22
N PHE A 49 -1.64 5.17 7.39
CA PHE A 49 -2.42 4.24 8.21
C PHE A 49 -3.76 4.85 8.65
N PHE A 50 -4.34 5.71 7.81
CA PHE A 50 -5.55 6.49 8.14
C PHE A 50 -6.73 5.64 8.67
N ASN A 51 -6.85 4.42 8.14
CA ASN A 51 -7.90 3.46 8.48
C ASN A 51 -7.51 2.52 9.64
N LEU A 52 -6.30 2.62 10.17
CA LEU A 52 -5.93 1.95 11.42
C LEU A 52 -6.32 2.87 12.56
N ARG A 53 -7.09 2.32 13.50
CA ARG A 53 -7.45 2.98 14.74
C ARG A 53 -6.74 2.22 15.86
N LEU A 54 -5.96 2.94 16.65
CA LEU A 54 -5.31 2.44 17.85
C LEU A 54 -5.53 3.48 18.95
N GLY A 55 -5.81 3.04 20.17
CA GLY A 55 -6.19 3.92 21.27
C GLY A 55 -7.58 4.55 21.11
N GLN A 56 -7.91 5.44 22.06
CA GLN A 56 -9.19 6.13 22.15
C GLN A 56 -9.05 7.60 21.70
N ARG A 57 -10.18 8.24 21.40
CA ARG A 57 -10.21 9.71 21.27
C ARG A 57 -9.86 10.34 22.63
N PRO A 58 -9.26 11.55 22.67
CA PRO A 58 -9.03 12.47 21.56
C PRO A 58 -7.80 12.10 20.69
N THR A 59 -7.82 12.43 19.38
CA THR A 59 -6.82 11.95 18.40
C THR A 59 -6.03 13.09 17.78
N LEU A 60 -4.70 12.96 17.69
CA LEU A 60 -3.83 13.86 16.95
C LEU A 60 -3.51 13.31 15.56
N PHE A 61 -3.60 14.14 14.53
CA PHE A 61 -3.22 13.74 13.18
C PHE A 61 -1.73 14.04 12.89
N LEU A 62 -1.06 13.16 12.15
CA LEU A 62 0.30 13.38 11.66
C LEU A 62 0.28 13.52 10.15
N ALA A 63 0.54 14.74 9.69
CA ALA A 63 0.52 15.08 8.29
C ALA A 63 1.94 15.14 7.73
N ASN A 64 2.45 13.98 7.29
CA ASN A 64 3.83 13.83 6.82
C ASN A 64 3.98 13.95 5.28
N THR A 65 2.89 14.06 4.54
CA THR A 65 2.84 14.24 3.07
C THR A 65 1.62 15.08 2.65
N ASP A 66 1.62 15.65 1.45
CA ASP A 66 0.46 16.39 0.91
C ASP A 66 -0.81 15.52 0.83
N ASP A 67 -0.65 14.24 0.44
CA ASP A 67 -1.74 13.26 0.48
C ASP A 67 -2.30 13.05 1.89
N SER A 68 -1.45 13.08 2.91
CA SER A 68 -1.89 12.96 4.30
C SER A 68 -2.60 14.23 4.78
N LEU A 69 -2.12 15.41 4.39
CA LEU A 69 -2.77 16.69 4.66
C LEU A 69 -4.17 16.73 4.04
N LYS A 70 -4.31 16.28 2.78
CA LYS A 70 -5.61 16.19 2.12
C LYS A 70 -6.60 15.31 2.89
N ARG A 71 -6.17 14.10 3.29
CA ARG A 71 -7.00 13.20 4.12
C ARG A 71 -7.37 13.81 5.46
N PHE A 72 -6.45 14.56 6.05
CA PHE A 72 -6.71 15.29 7.27
C PHE A 72 -7.77 16.36 7.10
N PHE A 73 -7.70 17.20 6.06
CA PHE A 73 -8.74 18.20 5.77
C PHE A 73 -10.11 17.57 5.53
N GLU A 74 -10.19 16.48 4.76
CA GLU A 74 -11.44 15.73 4.53
C GLU A 74 -12.09 15.22 5.82
N ASN A 75 -11.30 15.10 6.91
CA ASN A 75 -11.73 14.52 8.17
C ASN A 75 -11.32 15.40 9.37
N VAL A 76 -11.14 16.71 9.19
CA VAL A 76 -10.52 17.58 10.21
C VAL A 76 -11.26 17.56 11.54
N ASN A 77 -12.59 17.42 11.48
CA ASN A 77 -13.48 17.34 12.63
C ASN A 77 -13.32 16.04 13.45
N ASP A 78 -12.60 15.04 12.95
CA ASP A 78 -12.29 13.81 13.69
C ASP A 78 -11.08 13.96 14.62
N PHE A 79 -10.35 15.08 14.53
CA PHE A 79 -9.06 15.27 15.18
C PHE A 79 -9.09 16.45 16.14
N ASN A 80 -8.30 16.34 17.20
CA ASN A 80 -8.13 17.38 18.21
C ASN A 80 -6.94 18.29 17.92
N GLY A 81 -6.17 17.99 16.89
CA GLY A 81 -5.05 18.78 16.43
C GLY A 81 -4.28 18.04 15.34
N ALA A 82 -3.23 18.68 14.82
CA ALA A 82 -2.31 18.06 13.88
C ALA A 82 -0.84 18.41 14.14
N ILE A 83 0.06 17.50 13.78
CA ILE A 83 1.50 17.72 13.66
C ILE A 83 1.84 17.88 12.18
N VAL A 84 2.54 18.96 11.84
CA VAL A 84 2.88 19.35 10.47
C VAL A 84 4.34 19.82 10.36
N SER A 85 4.94 19.71 9.18
CA SER A 85 6.32 20.18 8.93
C SER A 85 6.43 21.59 8.37
N HIS A 86 5.31 22.16 7.93
CA HIS A 86 5.22 23.47 7.27
C HIS A 86 3.90 24.14 7.64
N ASP A 87 3.74 25.41 7.26
CA ASP A 87 2.51 26.15 7.54
C ASP A 87 1.35 25.59 6.71
N VAL A 88 0.18 25.49 7.33
CA VAL A 88 -1.00 24.86 6.74
C VAL A 88 -2.18 25.84 6.85
N GLU A 89 -2.66 26.30 5.69
CA GLU A 89 -3.78 27.24 5.58
C GLU A 89 -5.13 26.51 5.47
N GLY A 90 -6.24 27.23 5.68
CA GLY A 90 -7.60 26.67 5.50
C GLY A 90 -8.10 25.81 6.67
N LEU A 91 -7.44 25.86 7.82
CA LEU A 91 -7.91 25.22 9.06
C LEU A 91 -8.86 26.13 9.83
N PRO A 92 -9.76 25.57 10.67
CA PRO A 92 -10.56 26.36 11.58
C PRO A 92 -9.66 27.29 12.44
N PRO A 93 -10.05 28.55 12.71
CA PRO A 93 -9.17 29.56 13.32
C PRO A 93 -8.51 29.15 14.65
N ASN A 94 -9.11 28.20 15.38
CA ASN A 94 -8.63 27.72 16.69
C ASN A 94 -8.22 26.24 16.65
N PHE A 95 -7.94 25.68 15.47
CA PHE A 95 -7.56 24.27 15.35
C PHE A 95 -6.11 24.06 15.80
N PRO A 96 -5.83 23.26 16.84
CA PRO A 96 -4.48 23.12 17.37
C PRO A 96 -3.49 22.54 16.35
N LEU A 97 -2.40 23.25 16.11
CA LEU A 97 -1.40 22.90 15.09
C LEU A 97 0.02 22.96 15.64
N LEU A 98 0.68 21.81 15.75
CA LEU A 98 2.06 21.69 16.20
C LEU A 98 3.00 21.62 14.99
N LYS A 99 3.80 22.66 14.77
CA LYS A 99 4.82 22.70 13.72
C LYS A 99 6.11 22.07 14.22
N VAL A 100 6.62 21.11 13.47
CA VAL A 100 7.90 20.43 13.72
C VAL A 100 8.78 20.52 12.48
N LYS A 101 10.07 20.18 12.57
CA LYS A 101 10.94 20.13 11.39
C LYS A 101 10.66 18.90 10.51
N ASP A 102 10.39 17.76 11.16
CA ASP A 102 10.17 16.47 10.51
C ASP A 102 9.11 15.70 11.31
N VAL A 103 7.98 15.40 10.67
CA VAL A 103 6.84 14.71 11.29
C VAL A 103 7.15 13.26 11.62
N GLU A 104 7.93 12.56 10.79
CA GLU A 104 8.31 11.18 11.06
C GLU A 104 9.28 11.10 12.23
N ARG A 105 10.24 12.04 12.29
CA ARG A 105 11.16 12.17 13.43
C ARG A 105 10.41 12.53 14.72
N ALA A 106 9.45 13.46 14.65
CA ALA A 106 8.61 13.80 15.79
C ALA A 106 7.83 12.58 16.31
N MET A 107 7.21 11.80 15.42
CA MET A 107 6.51 10.58 15.81
C MET A 107 7.44 9.55 16.46
N PHE A 108 8.66 9.42 15.93
CA PHE A 108 9.68 8.55 16.49
C PHE A 108 10.00 8.93 17.94
N GLU A 109 10.31 10.21 18.20
CA GLU A 109 10.65 10.72 19.53
C GLU A 109 9.49 10.57 20.53
N ILE A 110 8.26 10.86 20.10
CA ILE A 110 7.05 10.63 20.92
C ILE A 110 6.97 9.15 21.33
N GLY A 111 7.20 8.22 20.40
CA GLY A 111 7.21 6.79 20.70
C GLY A 111 8.30 6.38 21.69
N ILE A 112 9.50 6.96 21.56
CA ILE A 112 10.63 6.66 22.47
C ILE A 112 10.34 7.20 23.87
N VAL A 113 9.80 8.41 23.98
CA VAL A 113 9.40 8.99 25.28
C VAL A 113 8.25 8.18 25.88
N ALA A 114 7.28 7.73 25.08
CA ALA A 114 6.25 6.80 25.55
C ALA A 114 6.84 5.52 26.12
N ARG A 115 7.84 4.92 25.45
CA ARG A 115 8.52 3.73 25.98
C ARG A 115 9.19 3.99 27.32
N LYS A 116 9.83 5.15 27.49
CA LYS A 116 10.53 5.52 28.73
C LYS A 116 9.59 5.69 29.92
N ARG A 117 8.41 6.29 29.71
CA ARG A 117 7.40 6.45 30.77
C ARG A 117 6.60 5.17 31.06
N PHE A 118 6.57 4.23 30.13
CA PHE A 118 5.79 2.99 30.24
C PHE A 118 6.33 2.08 31.35
N GLN A 119 5.46 1.68 32.30
CA GLN A 119 5.84 0.84 33.44
C GLN A 119 5.53 -0.64 33.26
N GLY A 120 4.66 -0.99 32.30
CA GLY A 120 4.31 -2.36 31.99
C GLY A 120 5.41 -3.11 31.23
N LYS A 121 5.05 -4.26 30.65
CA LYS A 121 5.98 -5.15 29.95
C LYS A 121 5.84 -5.07 28.43
N VAL A 122 6.97 -4.93 27.75
CA VAL A 122 7.03 -4.93 26.28
C VAL A 122 7.39 -6.33 25.78
N ILE A 123 6.52 -6.92 24.96
CA ILE A 123 6.67 -8.23 24.35
C ILE A 123 6.94 -8.05 22.85
N GLY A 124 8.18 -8.27 22.42
CA GLY A 124 8.56 -8.26 21.00
C GLY A 124 8.44 -9.64 20.38
N VAL A 125 7.77 -9.76 19.24
CA VAL A 125 7.55 -11.05 18.55
C VAL A 125 8.12 -11.01 17.14
N THR A 126 9.06 -11.91 16.84
CA THR A 126 9.56 -12.14 15.47
C THR A 126 9.55 -13.62 15.07
N GLY A 127 9.92 -13.87 13.82
CA GLY A 127 10.00 -15.18 13.19
C GLY A 127 9.61 -15.16 11.71
N SER A 128 9.74 -16.30 11.04
CA SER A 128 9.38 -16.47 9.63
C SER A 128 7.88 -16.78 9.45
N CYS A 129 7.28 -17.58 10.33
CA CYS A 129 5.82 -17.80 10.45
C CYS A 129 5.33 -17.47 11.88
N GLY A 130 4.05 -17.65 12.20
CA GLY A 130 3.52 -17.53 13.58
C GLY A 130 3.31 -16.11 14.14
N LYS A 131 4.21 -15.15 13.85
CA LYS A 131 4.20 -13.76 14.40
C LYS A 131 2.81 -13.15 14.69
N THR A 132 1.99 -12.94 13.65
CA THR A 132 0.68 -12.28 13.80
C THR A 132 -0.28 -13.13 14.63
N THR A 133 -0.30 -14.45 14.45
CA THR A 133 -1.17 -15.35 15.23
C THR A 133 -0.75 -15.30 16.70
N THR A 134 0.54 -15.44 16.99
CA THR A 134 1.11 -15.27 18.33
C THR A 134 0.71 -13.92 18.95
N CYS A 135 0.89 -12.79 18.25
CA CYS A 135 0.51 -11.48 18.79
C CYS A 135 -0.99 -11.39 19.09
N ASN A 136 -1.85 -11.96 18.24
CA ASN A 136 -3.30 -11.96 18.48
C ASN A 136 -3.68 -12.88 19.65
N MET A 137 -3.05 -14.05 19.79
CA MET A 137 -3.29 -14.95 20.93
C MET A 137 -2.83 -14.31 22.24
N LEU A 138 -1.64 -13.71 22.28
CA LEU A 138 -1.15 -12.96 23.43
C LEU A 138 -2.09 -11.82 23.81
N SER A 139 -2.53 -11.04 22.83
CA SER A 139 -3.46 -9.93 23.07
C SER A 139 -4.82 -10.43 23.58
N HIS A 140 -5.31 -11.55 23.03
CA HIS A 140 -6.57 -12.16 23.43
C HIS A 140 -6.52 -12.73 24.84
N VAL A 141 -5.42 -13.38 25.22
CA VAL A 141 -5.25 -14.01 26.55
C VAL A 141 -4.95 -12.96 27.61
N LEU A 142 -3.93 -12.13 27.41
CA LEU A 142 -3.55 -11.11 28.38
C LEU A 142 -4.63 -10.04 28.53
N GLY A 143 -5.31 -9.69 27.42
CA GLY A 143 -6.37 -8.68 27.39
C GLY A 143 -7.66 -9.07 28.14
N LYS A 144 -7.75 -10.28 28.70
CA LYS A 144 -8.90 -10.69 29.55
C LYS A 144 -8.88 -10.05 30.92
N GLU A 145 -7.69 -9.81 31.47
CA GLU A 145 -7.52 -9.28 32.83
C GLU A 145 -6.63 -8.04 32.87
N HIS A 146 -6.00 -7.68 31.75
CA HIS A 146 -5.00 -6.63 31.66
C HIS A 146 -5.25 -5.67 30.50
N ASN A 147 -4.73 -4.45 30.62
CA ASN A 147 -4.70 -3.49 29.53
C ASN A 147 -3.56 -3.83 28.57
N VAL A 148 -3.92 -4.12 27.32
CA VAL A 148 -2.95 -4.55 26.30
C VAL A 148 -3.05 -3.67 25.06
N ILE A 149 -1.91 -3.17 24.61
CA ILE A 149 -1.76 -2.58 23.28
C ILE A 149 -1.02 -3.56 22.40
N ALA A 150 -1.52 -3.78 21.19
CA ALA A 150 -0.94 -4.73 20.26
C ALA A 150 -0.77 -4.14 18.86
N THR A 151 0.21 -4.64 18.12
CA THR A 151 0.41 -4.25 16.71
C THR A 151 -0.86 -4.47 15.88
N PRO A 152 -1.45 -3.39 15.31
CA PRO A 152 -2.63 -3.54 14.48
C PRO A 152 -2.25 -4.00 13.07
N LYS A 153 -2.91 -5.06 12.59
CA LYS A 153 -2.75 -5.62 11.23
C LYS A 153 -1.27 -5.86 10.87
N ASN A 154 -0.73 -5.15 9.88
CA ASN A 154 0.64 -5.29 9.37
C ASN A 154 1.52 -4.07 9.71
N ALA A 155 1.21 -3.33 10.78
CA ALA A 155 2.01 -2.20 11.26
C ALA A 155 3.27 -2.67 12.02
N ASN A 156 4.08 -3.53 11.40
CA ASN A 156 5.19 -4.26 12.02
C ASN A 156 6.58 -3.80 11.52
N PHE A 157 6.65 -2.70 10.76
CA PHE A 157 7.91 -2.13 10.26
C PHE A 157 8.55 -1.20 11.29
N TYR A 158 9.85 -0.91 11.12
CA TYR A 158 10.64 0.00 11.97
C TYR A 158 9.88 1.27 12.38
N LYS A 159 9.32 1.99 11.39
CA LYS A 159 8.61 3.26 11.63
C LYS A 159 7.29 3.13 12.38
N ASN A 160 6.69 1.94 12.38
CA ASN A 160 5.40 1.70 13.02
C ASN A 160 5.53 1.43 14.52
N VAL A 161 6.66 0.89 14.95
CA VAL A 161 6.88 0.49 16.33
C VAL A 161 6.79 1.69 17.29
N PRO A 162 7.49 2.83 17.06
CA PRO A 162 7.31 4.03 17.86
C PRO A 162 5.88 4.59 17.83
N TRP A 163 5.21 4.52 16.68
CA TRP A 163 3.81 4.93 16.56
C TRP A 163 2.89 4.08 17.44
N ILE A 164 3.08 2.75 17.52
CA ILE A 164 2.33 1.88 18.44
C ILE A 164 2.66 2.26 19.89
N MET A 165 3.95 2.39 20.23
CA MET A 165 4.38 2.76 21.58
C MET A 165 3.79 4.09 22.03
N ALA A 166 3.62 5.08 21.15
CA ALA A 166 3.03 6.37 21.49
C ALA A 166 1.60 6.29 22.07
N HIS A 167 0.89 5.19 21.80
CA HIS A 167 -0.46 4.93 22.34
C HIS A 167 -0.43 4.29 23.74
N ALA A 168 0.73 3.82 24.20
CA ALA A 168 0.89 3.25 25.53
C ALA A 168 0.72 4.30 26.61
N LYS A 169 -0.23 4.02 27.51
CA LYS A 169 -0.42 4.73 28.77
C LYS A 169 0.60 4.19 29.76
N GLN A 170 1.01 5.03 30.70
CA GLN A 170 1.99 4.62 31.71
C GLN A 170 1.53 3.39 32.52
N ASP A 171 0.23 3.29 32.78
CA ASP A 171 -0.43 2.24 33.58
C ASP A 171 -1.04 1.10 32.75
N ASP A 172 -0.79 1.03 31.43
CA ASP A 172 -1.09 -0.18 30.68
C ASP A 172 -0.16 -1.32 31.14
N ASP A 173 -0.65 -2.56 31.14
CA ASP A 173 0.12 -3.69 31.65
C ASP A 173 1.10 -4.25 30.61
N PHE A 174 0.67 -4.30 29.33
CA PHE A 174 1.44 -4.93 28.26
C PHE A 174 1.39 -4.17 26.93
N VAL A 175 2.53 -4.17 26.23
CA VAL A 175 2.60 -3.84 24.80
C VAL A 175 3.13 -5.03 24.01
N VAL A 176 2.34 -5.56 23.08
CA VAL A 176 2.68 -6.70 22.21
C VAL A 176 3.03 -6.19 20.81
N LEU A 177 4.32 -6.27 20.45
CA LEU A 177 4.85 -5.74 19.20
C LEU A 177 5.21 -6.86 18.23
N GLU A 178 4.52 -6.92 17.09
CA GLU A 178 4.98 -7.71 15.95
C GLU A 178 6.15 -7.00 15.25
N LEU A 179 7.30 -7.68 15.12
CA LEU A 179 8.53 -7.12 14.54
C LEU A 179 8.89 -7.84 13.23
N ALA A 180 8.71 -7.14 12.11
CA ALA A 180 9.14 -7.60 10.80
C ALA A 180 10.67 -7.52 10.64
N HIS A 181 11.18 -8.06 9.52
CA HIS A 181 12.61 -7.96 9.19
C HIS A 181 13.08 -6.49 9.19
N SER A 182 12.28 -5.57 8.64
CA SER A 182 12.62 -4.15 8.61
C SER A 182 12.78 -3.49 9.99
N ALA A 183 12.03 -3.93 11.00
CA ALA A 183 12.14 -3.42 12.37
C ALA A 183 13.49 -3.77 13.00
N LEU A 184 14.05 -4.91 12.60
CA LEU A 184 15.39 -5.37 12.99
C LEU A 184 16.47 -4.86 12.01
N SER A 185 16.08 -4.09 10.98
CA SER A 185 16.94 -3.57 9.92
C SER A 185 17.39 -2.13 10.15
N LYS A 186 18.69 -1.92 10.33
CA LYS A 186 19.46 -0.76 9.85
C LYS A 186 20.95 -0.87 10.22
N VAL A 187 21.76 -0.13 9.46
CA VAL A 187 23.20 0.14 9.71
C VAL A 187 23.40 0.98 10.97
N GLN A 188 22.37 1.73 11.41
CA GLN A 188 22.39 2.60 12.60
C GLN A 188 21.70 2.02 13.85
N GLY A 189 21.26 0.76 13.84
CA GLY A 189 20.66 0.11 15.02
C GLY A 189 19.36 -0.64 14.74
N SER A 190 19.08 -1.67 15.52
CA SER A 190 17.76 -2.34 15.58
C SER A 190 16.83 -1.49 16.44
N ILE A 191 15.52 -1.41 16.11
CA ILE A 191 14.54 -0.68 16.94
C ILE A 191 14.48 -1.19 18.39
N THR A 192 14.97 -2.40 18.61
CA THR A 192 14.99 -3.06 19.92
C THR A 192 15.87 -2.34 20.95
N TYR A 193 16.86 -1.54 20.52
CA TYR A 193 17.59 -0.64 21.44
C TYR A 193 16.71 0.49 21.98
N ASP A 194 15.72 0.90 21.20
CA ASP A 194 14.81 1.98 21.56
C ASP A 194 13.60 1.46 22.36
N ILE A 195 13.05 0.30 21.97
CA ILE A 195 11.90 -0.30 22.66
C ILE A 195 12.25 -1.23 23.82
N THR A 196 13.50 -1.66 23.95
CA THR A 196 14.03 -2.49 25.05
C THR A 196 13.03 -3.55 25.55
N PRO A 197 12.73 -4.60 24.75
CA PRO A 197 11.72 -5.59 25.12
C PRO A 197 12.04 -6.28 26.45
N ASP A 198 11.02 -6.51 27.27
CA ASP A 198 11.13 -7.34 28.49
C ASP A 198 11.02 -8.84 28.15
N ILE A 199 10.33 -9.16 27.05
CA ILE A 199 10.16 -10.51 26.53
C ILE A 199 10.36 -10.47 25.02
N ALA A 200 11.29 -11.28 24.51
CA ALA A 200 11.50 -11.47 23.08
C ALA A 200 11.10 -12.88 22.67
N VAL A 201 10.21 -12.98 21.70
CA VAL A 201 9.68 -14.23 21.16
C VAL A 201 10.23 -14.48 19.76
N VAL A 202 10.80 -15.66 19.55
CA VAL A 202 11.20 -16.15 18.22
C VAL A 202 10.34 -17.38 17.88
N THR A 203 9.30 -17.14 17.08
CA THR A 203 8.26 -18.13 16.74
C THR A 203 8.79 -19.26 15.84
N SER A 204 9.56 -18.93 14.81
CA SER A 204 10.19 -19.90 13.90
C SER A 204 11.23 -19.25 12.99
N ILE A 205 12.09 -20.08 12.38
CA ILE A 205 13.02 -19.69 11.32
C ILE A 205 12.82 -20.60 10.11
N ALA A 206 12.53 -19.99 8.98
CA ALA A 206 12.30 -20.65 7.71
C ALA A 206 12.66 -19.71 6.56
N PRO A 207 12.95 -20.23 5.35
CA PRO A 207 13.23 -19.43 4.17
C PRO A 207 12.11 -18.42 3.88
N ALA A 208 12.39 -17.13 4.05
CA ALA A 208 11.48 -16.01 3.79
C ALA A 208 12.32 -14.72 3.66
N HIS A 209 11.88 -13.77 2.83
CA HIS A 209 12.59 -12.50 2.64
C HIS A 209 14.06 -12.65 2.19
N LEU A 210 14.39 -13.69 1.40
CA LEU A 210 15.76 -14.01 0.97
C LEU A 210 16.36 -12.96 0.02
N THR A 211 15.55 -12.04 -0.49
CA THR A 211 15.98 -10.90 -1.31
C THR A 211 16.61 -9.78 -0.48
N TYR A 212 16.47 -9.79 0.86
CA TYR A 212 17.08 -8.79 1.73
C TYR A 212 18.58 -9.04 1.96
N LYS A 213 19.39 -7.96 2.01
CA LYS A 213 20.82 -8.04 2.32
C LYS A 213 21.03 -8.68 3.71
N GLY A 214 21.80 -9.76 3.76
CA GLY A 214 22.08 -10.52 4.98
C GLY A 214 21.09 -11.66 5.30
N ALA A 215 20.01 -11.81 4.53
CA ALA A 215 19.01 -12.86 4.70
C ALA A 215 19.07 -13.95 3.60
N SER A 216 20.20 -14.12 2.90
CA SER A 216 20.31 -15.01 1.74
C SER A 216 20.27 -16.51 2.06
N SER A 217 20.24 -16.89 3.34
CA SER A 217 20.13 -18.26 3.85
C SER A 217 19.29 -18.31 5.14
N VAL A 218 18.91 -19.52 5.55
CA VAL A 218 18.22 -19.75 6.84
C VAL A 218 19.07 -19.24 8.01
N GLU A 219 20.37 -19.51 7.98
CA GLU A 219 21.34 -18.99 8.96
C GLU A 219 21.48 -17.46 8.90
N GLY A 220 21.46 -16.87 7.70
CA GLY A 220 21.45 -15.41 7.53
C GLY A 220 20.19 -14.78 8.14
N ILE A 221 19.01 -15.39 7.93
CA ILE A 221 17.76 -14.99 8.58
C ILE A 221 17.88 -15.11 10.11
N ALA A 222 18.46 -16.18 10.63
CA ALA A 222 18.66 -16.39 12.06
C ALA A 222 19.57 -15.31 12.68
N ASN A 223 20.75 -15.10 12.09
CA ASN A 223 21.69 -14.04 12.48
C ASN A 223 21.08 -12.65 12.42
N TYR A 224 20.11 -12.45 11.53
CA TYR A 224 19.39 -11.20 11.47
C TYR A 224 18.35 -11.07 12.58
N LYS A 225 17.53 -12.10 12.78
CA LYS A 225 16.40 -12.08 13.71
C LYS A 225 16.84 -12.11 15.17
N LYS A 226 18.02 -12.66 15.49
CA LYS A 226 18.57 -12.61 16.86
C LYS A 226 18.77 -11.18 17.37
N ARG A 227 18.84 -10.19 16.48
CA ARG A 227 18.88 -8.76 16.83
C ARG A 227 17.65 -8.29 17.62
N ILE A 228 16.60 -9.10 17.73
CA ILE A 228 15.49 -8.84 18.66
C ILE A 228 15.96 -8.72 20.11
N PHE A 229 17.05 -9.40 20.48
CA PHE A 229 17.62 -9.33 21.83
C PHE A 229 18.45 -8.07 22.09
N CYS A 230 18.82 -7.33 21.03
CA CYS A 230 19.62 -6.12 21.17
C CYS A 230 18.87 -5.07 22.00
N GLY A 231 19.42 -4.66 23.14
CA GLY A 231 18.81 -3.66 24.03
C GLY A 231 17.93 -4.26 25.14
N MET A 232 17.76 -5.58 25.19
CA MET A 232 17.14 -6.23 26.34
C MET A 232 18.04 -6.12 27.58
N SER A 233 17.42 -6.00 28.75
CA SER A 233 18.14 -6.00 30.02
C SER A 233 18.42 -7.45 30.46
N ALA A 234 19.46 -7.63 31.29
CA ALA A 234 19.67 -8.90 31.99
C ALA A 234 18.39 -9.33 32.72
N ASP A 235 18.17 -10.64 32.85
CA ASP A 235 16.98 -11.26 33.46
C ASP A 235 15.66 -11.09 32.69
N SER A 236 15.67 -10.39 31.54
CA SER A 236 14.53 -10.42 30.59
C SER A 236 14.38 -11.81 29.96
N TYR A 237 13.24 -12.08 29.31
CA TYR A 237 12.95 -13.43 28.80
C TYR A 237 13.14 -13.56 27.29
N ALA A 238 13.76 -14.66 26.88
CA ALA A 238 13.78 -15.13 25.50
C ALA A 238 12.90 -16.38 25.37
N ILE A 239 11.83 -16.30 24.58
CA ILE A 239 10.91 -17.40 24.30
C ILE A 239 11.24 -17.98 22.93
N LEU A 240 11.80 -19.19 22.90
CA LEU A 240 12.42 -19.76 21.70
C LEU A 240 11.75 -21.07 21.28
N ASN A 241 11.47 -21.21 19.98
CA ASN A 241 11.06 -22.48 19.41
C ASN A 241 12.24 -23.45 19.42
N ARG A 242 12.17 -24.56 20.17
CA ARG A 242 13.26 -25.54 20.24
C ARG A 242 13.37 -26.37 18.96
N ASP A 243 12.30 -26.44 18.17
CA ASP A 243 12.24 -27.25 16.95
C ASP A 243 12.78 -26.50 15.72
N MET A 244 13.10 -25.20 15.86
CA MET A 244 13.52 -24.40 14.72
C MET A 244 14.97 -24.69 14.31
N PRO A 245 15.28 -24.63 13.01
CA PRO A 245 16.68 -24.66 12.57
C PRO A 245 17.43 -23.44 13.12
N CYS A 246 18.74 -23.61 13.34
CA CYS A 246 19.61 -22.58 13.89
C CYS A 246 19.21 -22.10 15.29
N TYR A 247 18.55 -22.95 16.09
CA TYR A 247 18.18 -22.65 17.48
C TYR A 247 19.37 -22.15 18.30
N GLU A 248 20.54 -22.76 18.12
CA GLU A 248 21.78 -22.47 18.86
C GLU A 248 22.23 -21.03 18.68
N ILE A 249 22.00 -20.43 17.50
CA ILE A 249 22.33 -19.00 17.25
C ILE A 249 21.52 -18.10 18.18
N PHE A 250 20.24 -18.41 18.42
CA PHE A 250 19.40 -17.64 19.32
C PHE A 250 19.72 -17.93 20.77
N GLU A 251 19.99 -19.18 21.11
CA GLU A 251 20.33 -19.57 22.48
C GLU A 251 21.64 -18.89 22.93
N GLN A 252 22.68 -18.91 22.09
CA GLN A 252 23.96 -18.27 22.38
C GLN A 252 23.82 -16.76 22.52
N GLU A 253 23.04 -16.11 21.64
CA GLU A 253 22.79 -14.67 21.72
C GLU A 253 21.98 -14.33 22.99
N ALA A 254 20.92 -15.07 23.30
CA ALA A 254 20.15 -14.85 24.52
C ALA A 254 21.02 -15.02 25.79
N LYS A 255 21.92 -16.01 25.81
CA LYS A 255 22.89 -16.20 26.90
C LYS A 255 23.89 -15.05 27.01
N SER A 256 24.34 -14.46 25.90
CA SER A 256 25.28 -13.32 25.93
C SER A 256 24.66 -12.07 26.56
N PHE A 257 23.35 -11.89 26.44
CA PHE A 257 22.56 -10.87 27.12
C PHE A 257 22.07 -11.28 28.53
N LYS A 258 22.46 -12.48 29.02
CA LYS A 258 22.01 -13.04 30.32
C LYS A 258 20.48 -13.11 30.45
N LEU A 259 19.82 -13.53 29.38
CA LEU A 259 18.37 -13.67 29.34
C LEU A 259 17.93 -15.01 29.93
N ASN A 260 16.75 -15.01 30.54
CA ASN A 260 16.05 -16.23 30.95
C ASN A 260 15.43 -16.88 29.70
N ILE A 261 15.83 -18.11 29.38
CA ILE A 261 15.36 -18.82 28.19
C ILE A 261 14.21 -19.75 28.58
N ILE A 262 13.05 -19.58 27.94
CA ILE A 262 11.95 -20.55 27.98
C ILE A 262 11.76 -21.08 26.57
N THR A 263 11.88 -22.38 26.42
CA THR A 263 11.72 -23.05 25.13
C THR A 263 10.34 -23.68 24.99
N PHE A 264 9.84 -23.75 23.77
CA PHE A 264 8.59 -24.42 23.44
C PHE A 264 8.73 -25.29 22.20
N GLY A 265 7.85 -26.28 22.05
CA GLY A 265 7.77 -27.13 20.86
C GLY A 265 7.54 -28.60 21.17
N THR A 266 7.87 -29.45 20.22
CA THR A 266 7.77 -30.91 20.29
C THR A 266 9.06 -31.55 20.82
N HIS A 267 10.20 -30.84 20.74
CA HIS A 267 11.51 -31.32 21.16
C HIS A 267 11.50 -31.86 22.60
N PRO A 268 12.19 -32.98 22.88
CA PRO A 268 12.23 -33.57 24.21
C PRO A 268 12.67 -32.64 25.34
N GLU A 269 13.54 -31.70 25.02
CA GLU A 269 14.13 -30.72 25.96
C GLU A 269 13.37 -29.39 26.03
N ALA A 270 12.24 -29.24 25.33
CA ALA A 270 11.45 -28.01 25.41
C ALA A 270 10.84 -27.83 26.82
N ASN A 271 10.84 -26.61 27.35
CA ASN A 271 10.27 -26.31 28.67
C ASN A 271 8.73 -26.38 28.65
N VAL A 272 8.12 -25.88 27.58
CA VAL A 272 6.69 -26.00 27.26
C VAL A 272 6.56 -26.97 26.09
N ARG A 273 6.42 -28.26 26.40
CA ARG A 273 6.55 -29.34 25.41
C ARG A 273 5.22 -29.95 25.06
N MET A 274 4.89 -30.03 23.78
CA MET A 274 3.75 -30.80 23.28
C MET A 274 4.27 -31.90 22.35
N PRO A 275 4.37 -33.17 22.79
CA PRO A 275 4.97 -34.24 21.97
C PRO A 275 4.27 -34.45 20.61
N GLU A 276 2.96 -34.26 20.58
CA GLU A 276 2.14 -34.34 19.37
C GLU A 276 1.26 -33.09 19.25
N LEU A 277 1.43 -32.32 18.18
CA LEU A 277 0.66 -31.11 17.93
C LEU A 277 -0.76 -31.48 17.48
N LYS A 278 -1.67 -31.52 18.44
CA LYS A 278 -3.07 -31.88 18.23
C LYS A 278 -3.97 -31.10 19.18
N ASP A 279 -5.06 -30.54 18.66
CA ASP A 279 -6.04 -29.86 19.50
C ASP A 279 -6.68 -30.86 20.49
N GLY A 280 -6.82 -30.44 21.75
CA GLY A 280 -7.19 -31.30 22.89
C GLY A 280 -6.05 -32.19 23.39
N GLY A 281 -4.86 -32.13 22.79
CA GLY A 281 -3.68 -32.91 23.18
C GLY A 281 -3.04 -32.43 24.48
N GLU A 282 -2.13 -33.26 25.00
CA GLU A 282 -1.38 -32.98 26.22
C GLU A 282 -0.07 -32.25 25.93
N PHE A 283 0.22 -31.24 26.75
CA PHE A 283 1.51 -30.58 26.80
C PHE A 283 2.03 -30.57 28.24
N PHE A 284 3.33 -30.41 28.39
CA PHE A 284 4.05 -30.54 29.65
C PHE A 284 4.79 -29.24 29.97
N VAL A 285 4.70 -28.81 31.22
CA VAL A 285 5.48 -27.69 31.77
C VAL A 285 6.10 -28.13 33.07
N ALA A 286 7.43 -28.12 33.15
CA ALA A 286 8.18 -28.57 34.33
C ALA A 286 7.73 -29.95 34.86
N GLY A 287 7.42 -30.89 33.94
CA GLY A 287 6.97 -32.25 34.27
C GLY A 287 5.48 -32.41 34.56
N ASN A 288 4.73 -31.32 34.73
CA ASN A 288 3.27 -31.37 34.92
C ASN A 288 2.56 -31.42 33.56
N ALA A 289 1.57 -32.31 33.45
CA ALA A 289 0.75 -32.47 32.24
C ALA A 289 -0.47 -31.55 32.27
N TYR A 290 -0.75 -30.92 31.13
CA TYR A 290 -1.89 -30.04 30.91
C TYR A 290 -2.54 -30.39 29.56
N LYS A 291 -3.83 -30.12 29.42
CA LYS A 291 -4.54 -30.27 28.14
C LYS A 291 -4.73 -28.93 27.48
N LEU A 292 -4.30 -28.81 26.23
CA LEU A 292 -4.52 -27.61 25.42
C LEU A 292 -5.71 -27.82 24.50
N SER A 293 -6.77 -27.05 24.70
CA SER A 293 -7.84 -26.91 23.73
C SER A 293 -7.84 -25.50 23.18
N CYS A 294 -7.60 -25.36 21.88
CA CYS A 294 -7.53 -24.09 21.16
C CYS A 294 -8.03 -24.35 19.73
N PRO A 295 -9.12 -23.69 19.28
CA PRO A 295 -9.79 -24.00 18.02
C PRO A 295 -9.01 -23.49 16.80
N VAL A 296 -7.81 -24.02 16.60
CA VAL A 296 -6.87 -23.63 15.55
C VAL A 296 -6.27 -24.87 14.87
N PRO A 297 -5.80 -24.76 13.61
CA PRO A 297 -5.02 -25.80 12.96
C PRO A 297 -3.80 -26.22 13.79
N ALA A 298 -3.39 -27.49 13.67
CA ALA A 298 -2.32 -28.10 14.47
C ALA A 298 -1.02 -27.28 14.47
N GLU A 299 -0.63 -26.70 13.34
CA GLU A 299 0.58 -25.88 13.23
C GLU A 299 0.53 -24.58 14.04
N GLN A 300 -0.67 -24.04 14.31
CA GLN A 300 -0.86 -22.84 15.12
C GLN A 300 -0.87 -23.17 16.61
N LEU A 301 -0.80 -24.45 17.00
CA LEU A 301 -0.60 -24.83 18.40
C LEU A 301 0.79 -24.40 18.90
N TYR A 302 1.80 -24.26 18.03
CA TYR A 302 3.05 -23.59 18.41
C TYR A 302 2.80 -22.17 18.93
N ASP A 303 1.92 -21.38 18.30
CA ASP A 303 1.57 -20.03 18.74
C ASP A 303 0.84 -20.05 20.10
N ALA A 304 0.06 -21.10 20.38
CA ALA A 304 -0.57 -21.32 21.67
C ALA A 304 0.46 -21.70 22.76
N LEU A 305 1.45 -22.56 22.45
CA LEU A 305 2.54 -22.89 23.37
C LEU A 305 3.42 -21.67 23.67
N VAL A 306 3.66 -20.81 22.68
CA VAL A 306 4.29 -19.49 22.91
C VAL A 306 3.48 -18.68 23.90
N THR A 307 2.15 -18.64 23.73
CA THR A 307 1.26 -17.88 24.63
C THR A 307 1.31 -18.40 26.06
N VAL A 308 1.39 -19.73 26.25
CA VAL A 308 1.64 -20.34 27.56
C VAL A 308 3.02 -19.96 28.11
N ALA A 309 4.08 -20.05 27.31
CA ALA A 309 5.44 -19.70 27.73
C ALA A 309 5.56 -18.22 28.14
N VAL A 310 4.93 -17.31 27.41
CA VAL A 310 4.87 -15.88 27.78
C VAL A 310 4.04 -15.69 29.05
N SER A 311 2.90 -16.38 29.19
CA SER A 311 2.07 -16.32 30.41
C SER A 311 2.88 -16.72 31.65
N ILE A 312 3.71 -17.76 31.55
CA ILE A 312 4.64 -18.17 32.61
C ILE A 312 5.62 -17.05 32.95
N ALA A 313 6.25 -16.45 31.93
CA ALA A 313 7.22 -15.36 32.11
C ALA A 313 6.60 -14.12 32.80
N VAL A 314 5.32 -13.82 32.52
CA VAL A 314 4.57 -12.71 33.14
C VAL A 314 3.77 -13.13 34.37
N LYS A 315 3.91 -14.39 34.82
CA LYS A 315 3.25 -14.96 36.01
C LYS A 315 1.71 -15.00 35.94
N VAL A 316 1.14 -15.13 34.76
CA VAL A 316 -0.29 -15.46 34.57
C VAL A 316 -0.47 -16.97 34.74
N PRO A 317 -1.43 -17.44 35.58
CA PRO A 317 -1.66 -18.86 35.80
C PRO A 317 -1.98 -19.62 34.50
N ILE A 318 -1.37 -20.81 34.34
CA ILE A 318 -1.51 -21.63 33.13
C ILE A 318 -2.97 -22.00 32.90
N GLU A 319 -3.70 -22.34 33.96
CA GLU A 319 -5.11 -22.75 33.89
C GLU A 319 -5.98 -21.63 33.30
N LYS A 320 -5.76 -20.39 33.72
CA LYS A 320 -6.45 -19.21 33.14
C LYS A 320 -6.08 -19.02 31.68
N THR A 321 -4.79 -19.12 31.35
CA THR A 321 -4.32 -19.04 29.95
C THR A 321 -5.01 -20.06 29.07
N LEU A 322 -5.16 -21.30 29.54
CA LEU A 322 -5.85 -22.37 28.81
C LEU A 322 -7.34 -22.07 28.63
N ASP A 323 -8.01 -21.59 29.67
CA ASP A 323 -9.43 -21.18 29.56
C ASP A 323 -9.64 -20.06 28.55
N TYR A 324 -8.71 -19.10 28.48
CA TYR A 324 -8.77 -18.01 27.52
C TYR A 324 -8.44 -18.45 26.09
N LEU A 325 -7.49 -19.36 25.91
CA LEU A 325 -7.14 -19.92 24.59
C LEU A 325 -8.31 -20.68 23.95
N LYS A 326 -9.17 -21.36 24.74
CA LYS A 326 -10.38 -22.03 24.24
C LYS A 326 -11.31 -21.10 23.47
N THR A 327 -11.36 -19.82 23.85
CA THR A 327 -12.23 -18.83 23.21
C THR A 327 -11.53 -18.02 22.11
N PHE A 328 -10.30 -18.39 21.73
CA PHE A 328 -9.58 -17.70 20.68
C PHE A 328 -10.28 -17.92 19.33
N SER A 329 -10.28 -16.89 18.47
CA SER A 329 -10.82 -16.97 17.12
C SER A 329 -9.71 -16.79 16.10
N LEU A 330 -9.74 -17.61 15.06
CA LEU A 330 -8.76 -17.54 13.98
C LEU A 330 -8.69 -16.15 13.34
N VAL A 331 -7.47 -15.72 13.04
CA VAL A 331 -7.21 -14.46 12.35
C VAL A 331 -7.54 -14.64 10.87
N LYS A 332 -8.30 -13.72 10.27
CA LYS A 332 -8.68 -13.74 8.84
C LYS A 332 -7.48 -14.06 7.92
N GLY A 333 -7.65 -15.00 6.99
CA GLY A 333 -6.61 -15.43 6.05
C GLY A 333 -5.55 -16.39 6.61
N ARG A 334 -5.72 -16.87 7.85
CA ARG A 334 -4.80 -17.79 8.54
C ARG A 334 -5.49 -19.11 8.94
N GLY A 335 -6.10 -19.79 7.98
CA GLY A 335 -6.74 -21.11 8.19
C GLY A 335 -8.22 -21.05 8.55
N ASN A 336 -8.89 -19.91 8.33
CA ASN A 336 -10.33 -19.81 8.62
C ASN A 336 -11.11 -20.68 7.65
N VAL A 337 -12.04 -21.47 8.17
CA VAL A 337 -12.95 -22.26 7.35
C VAL A 337 -14.19 -21.43 7.02
N LEU A 338 -14.47 -21.28 5.74
CA LEU A 338 -15.59 -20.53 5.20
C LEU A 338 -16.53 -21.52 4.51
N LYS A 339 -17.83 -21.42 4.78
CA LYS A 339 -18.84 -22.13 3.99
C LYS A 339 -19.25 -21.24 2.84
N VAL A 340 -19.19 -21.76 1.61
CA VAL A 340 -19.42 -20.95 0.42
C VAL A 340 -20.24 -21.69 -0.63
N ASN A 341 -21.16 -20.99 -1.31
CA ASN A 341 -21.79 -21.49 -2.52
C ASN A 341 -21.12 -20.85 -3.75
N LEU A 342 -20.55 -21.67 -4.64
CA LEU A 342 -19.92 -21.23 -5.87
C LEU A 342 -20.52 -21.99 -7.06
N ALA A 343 -21.18 -21.26 -7.97
CA ALA A 343 -21.84 -21.86 -9.13
C ALA A 343 -22.75 -23.06 -8.77
N GLY A 344 -23.54 -22.92 -7.69
CA GLY A 344 -24.45 -23.95 -7.20
C GLY A 344 -23.80 -25.03 -6.32
N LYS A 345 -22.47 -25.01 -6.14
CA LYS A 345 -21.72 -26.00 -5.34
C LYS A 345 -21.43 -25.46 -3.94
N ASN A 346 -21.75 -26.22 -2.91
CA ASN A 346 -21.46 -25.92 -1.52
C ASN A 346 -20.06 -26.41 -1.16
N LEU A 347 -19.19 -25.50 -0.77
CA LEU A 347 -17.77 -25.73 -0.52
C LEU A 347 -17.40 -25.35 0.92
N LYS A 348 -16.42 -26.03 1.48
CA LYS A 348 -15.68 -25.58 2.67
C LYS A 348 -14.33 -25.02 2.24
N VAL A 349 -14.14 -23.72 2.30
CA VAL A 349 -12.89 -23.07 1.88
C VAL A 349 -12.02 -22.78 3.11
N ILE A 350 -10.81 -23.34 3.15
CA ILE A 350 -9.79 -23.02 4.14
C ILE A 350 -8.96 -21.85 3.60
N ASP A 351 -9.24 -20.65 4.11
CA ASP A 351 -8.57 -19.41 3.71
C ASP A 351 -7.25 -19.25 4.46
N SER A 352 -6.16 -19.61 3.79
CA SER A 352 -4.77 -19.43 4.25
C SER A 352 -4.00 -18.42 3.39
N THR A 353 -4.70 -17.46 2.77
CA THR A 353 -4.13 -16.56 1.74
C THR A 353 -3.39 -15.32 2.28
N PHE A 354 -3.14 -15.24 3.60
CA PHE A 354 -2.46 -14.08 4.20
C PHE A 354 -1.03 -13.89 3.67
N ASN A 355 -0.22 -14.95 3.65
CA ASN A 355 1.12 -14.99 3.05
C ASN A 355 1.61 -16.44 2.93
N ALA A 356 2.74 -16.68 2.24
CA ALA A 356 3.38 -17.99 2.16
C ALA A 356 4.90 -17.94 2.30
N ASN A 357 5.42 -19.06 2.83
CA ASN A 357 6.80 -19.52 2.83
C ASN A 357 6.78 -21.06 2.80
N PRO A 358 7.90 -21.75 2.51
CA PRO A 358 7.92 -23.20 2.35
C PRO A 358 7.36 -23.97 3.56
N LEU A 359 7.76 -23.59 4.77
CA LEU A 359 7.28 -24.23 6.00
C LEU A 359 5.76 -24.11 6.17
N SER A 360 5.20 -22.91 5.94
CA SER A 360 3.76 -22.67 6.02
C SER A 360 2.95 -23.37 4.92
N MET A 361 3.56 -23.68 3.77
CA MET A 361 2.91 -24.47 2.72
C MET A 361 2.77 -25.93 3.17
N THR A 362 3.84 -26.49 3.72
CA THR A 362 3.84 -27.85 4.29
C THR A 362 2.80 -27.99 5.38
N TYR A 363 2.74 -27.05 6.33
CA TYR A 363 1.73 -27.08 7.39
C TYR A 363 0.30 -26.98 6.86
N ALA A 364 0.04 -26.12 5.88
CA ALA A 364 -1.30 -26.01 5.29
C ALA A 364 -1.73 -27.33 4.61
N LEU A 365 -0.80 -28.01 3.93
CA LEU A 365 -1.03 -29.31 3.31
C LEU A 365 -1.25 -30.43 4.35
N GLN A 366 -0.50 -30.44 5.45
CA GLN A 366 -0.71 -31.36 6.57
C GLN A 366 -2.08 -31.12 7.23
N HIS A 367 -2.48 -29.86 7.40
CA HIS A 367 -3.81 -29.54 7.90
C HIS A 367 -4.90 -30.08 6.97
N LEU A 368 -4.77 -29.90 5.65
CA LEU A 368 -5.70 -30.50 4.68
C LEU A 368 -5.74 -32.03 4.81
N LYS A 369 -4.59 -32.69 4.98
CA LYS A 369 -4.49 -34.14 5.16
C LYS A 369 -5.25 -34.62 6.42
N SER A 370 -5.17 -33.86 7.51
CA SER A 370 -5.82 -34.18 8.79
C SER A 370 -7.35 -34.09 8.76
N ILE A 371 -7.92 -33.48 7.72
CA ILE A 371 -9.37 -33.40 7.57
C ILE A 371 -9.84 -34.74 7.01
N GLU A 372 -10.58 -35.46 7.85
CA GLU A 372 -11.25 -36.71 7.47
C GLU A 372 -12.08 -36.50 6.18
N PRO A 373 -11.93 -37.36 5.16
CA PRO A 373 -12.71 -37.29 3.94
C PRO A 373 -14.17 -37.67 4.20
N ASN A 374 -14.95 -36.72 4.72
CA ASN A 374 -16.38 -36.89 4.95
C ASN A 374 -17.15 -36.64 3.63
N GLN A 375 -17.32 -37.67 2.79
CA GLN A 375 -18.01 -37.65 1.48
C GLN A 375 -17.53 -36.58 0.46
N ALA A 376 -16.55 -35.76 0.83
CA ALA A 376 -16.08 -34.58 0.12
C ALA A 376 -14.60 -34.71 -0.20
N ALA A 377 -14.23 -34.36 -1.43
CA ALA A 377 -12.84 -34.38 -1.85
C ALA A 377 -12.05 -33.20 -1.26
N ARG A 378 -10.78 -33.46 -0.95
CA ARG A 378 -9.78 -32.49 -0.50
C ARG A 378 -9.12 -31.87 -1.72
N VAL A 379 -9.34 -30.57 -1.92
CA VAL A 379 -8.77 -29.79 -3.02
C VAL A 379 -7.73 -28.82 -2.46
N ALA A 380 -6.52 -28.81 -3.01
CA ALA A 380 -5.49 -27.83 -2.66
C ALA A 380 -5.25 -26.87 -3.82
N VAL A 381 -5.23 -25.58 -3.54
CA VAL A 381 -4.95 -24.49 -4.48
C VAL A 381 -3.73 -23.72 -3.99
N LEU A 382 -2.59 -23.91 -4.65
CA LEU A 382 -1.30 -23.37 -4.21
C LEU A 382 -0.74 -22.38 -5.23
N GLY A 383 -0.39 -21.19 -4.76
CA GLY A 383 0.26 -20.15 -5.56
C GLY A 383 1.74 -19.94 -5.22
N ASP A 384 2.48 -19.27 -6.11
CA ASP A 384 3.91 -18.96 -5.91
C ASP A 384 4.23 -18.37 -4.53
N ILE A 385 5.42 -18.72 -4.03
CA ILE A 385 6.03 -18.14 -2.84
C ILE A 385 6.93 -16.97 -3.26
N ALA A 386 6.58 -15.76 -2.81
CA ALA A 386 7.33 -14.55 -3.08
C ALA A 386 8.63 -14.45 -2.25
N GLU A 387 9.51 -13.53 -2.65
CA GLU A 387 10.69 -13.10 -1.88
C GLU A 387 11.74 -14.20 -1.58
N LEU A 388 11.78 -15.27 -2.36
CA LEU A 388 12.80 -16.33 -2.26
C LEU A 388 14.06 -16.05 -3.10
N GLY A 389 14.05 -15.01 -3.94
CA GLY A 389 15.20 -14.58 -4.74
C GLY A 389 15.71 -15.66 -5.69
N LYS A 390 17.04 -15.83 -5.79
CA LYS A 390 17.67 -16.83 -6.68
C LYS A 390 17.33 -18.28 -6.33
N LYS A 391 16.83 -18.53 -5.11
CA LYS A 391 16.45 -19.86 -4.62
C LYS A 391 14.98 -20.22 -4.85
N SER A 392 14.19 -19.37 -5.54
CA SER A 392 12.77 -19.66 -5.81
C SER A 392 12.56 -21.04 -6.41
N VAL A 393 13.33 -21.43 -7.44
CA VAL A 393 13.21 -22.74 -8.09
C VAL A 393 13.45 -23.90 -7.11
N GLU A 394 14.54 -23.82 -6.34
CA GLU A 394 14.94 -24.84 -5.36
C GLU A 394 13.83 -25.09 -4.33
N TYR A 395 13.33 -24.02 -3.70
CA TYR A 395 12.31 -24.14 -2.67
C TYR A 395 10.94 -24.56 -3.21
N HIS A 396 10.55 -24.15 -4.41
CA HIS A 396 9.30 -24.62 -5.02
C HIS A 396 9.39 -26.12 -5.37
N LYS A 397 10.52 -26.61 -5.90
CA LYS A 397 10.75 -28.05 -6.08
C LYS A 397 10.63 -28.82 -4.76
N GLY A 398 11.16 -28.25 -3.68
CA GLY A 398 11.08 -28.83 -2.33
C GLY A 398 9.65 -29.06 -1.82
N LEU A 399 8.64 -28.39 -2.38
CA LEU A 399 7.23 -28.62 -2.02
C LEU A 399 6.67 -29.96 -2.51
N ALA A 400 7.29 -30.59 -3.53
CA ALA A 400 6.77 -31.81 -4.14
C ALA A 400 6.58 -32.94 -3.12
N GLY A 401 7.50 -33.10 -2.16
CA GLY A 401 7.38 -34.11 -1.10
C GLY A 401 6.17 -33.87 -0.20
N ALA A 402 5.92 -32.63 0.21
CA ALA A 402 4.76 -32.28 1.03
C ALA A 402 3.44 -32.44 0.26
N MET A 403 3.42 -32.16 -1.05
CA MET A 403 2.25 -32.36 -1.90
C MET A 403 1.91 -33.86 -2.05
N LEU A 404 2.93 -34.70 -2.21
CA LEU A 404 2.77 -36.15 -2.28
C LEU A 404 2.29 -36.72 -0.94
N ASP A 405 2.87 -36.30 0.18
CA ASP A 405 2.45 -36.77 1.51
C ASP A 405 1.01 -36.36 1.85
N ALA A 406 0.56 -35.18 1.41
CA ALA A 406 -0.78 -34.69 1.68
C ALA A 406 -1.89 -35.42 0.91
N GLU A 407 -1.54 -36.03 -0.23
CA GLU A 407 -2.46 -36.80 -1.10
C GLU A 407 -3.81 -36.09 -1.36
N PRO A 408 -3.82 -34.82 -1.84
CA PRO A 408 -5.07 -34.16 -2.18
C PRO A 408 -5.73 -34.86 -3.36
N ASP A 409 -7.07 -34.98 -3.33
CA ASP A 409 -7.85 -35.54 -4.42
C ASP A 409 -7.70 -34.74 -5.72
N ARG A 410 -7.51 -33.42 -5.58
CA ARG A 410 -7.21 -32.48 -6.67
C ARG A 410 -6.23 -31.41 -6.21
N LEU A 411 -5.21 -31.13 -7.03
CA LEU A 411 -4.22 -30.10 -6.78
C LEU A 411 -4.18 -29.09 -7.92
N LEU A 412 -4.48 -27.83 -7.62
CA LEU A 412 -4.41 -26.72 -8.57
C LEU A 412 -3.20 -25.85 -8.22
N LEU A 413 -2.23 -25.80 -9.12
CA LEU A 413 -0.98 -25.07 -8.94
C LEU A 413 -0.99 -23.81 -9.82
N CYS A 414 -0.67 -22.64 -9.27
CA CYS A 414 -0.76 -21.37 -10.00
C CYS A 414 0.51 -20.53 -9.86
N GLY A 415 1.05 -20.08 -11.00
CA GLY A 415 2.22 -19.20 -11.05
C GLY A 415 3.41 -19.81 -11.76
N GLU A 416 4.44 -18.99 -12.00
CA GLU A 416 5.60 -19.36 -12.81
C GLU A 416 6.44 -20.43 -12.11
N PHE A 417 6.67 -20.29 -10.81
CA PHE A 417 7.53 -21.21 -10.05
C PHE A 417 6.80 -22.48 -9.64
N MET A 418 5.48 -22.47 -9.58
CA MET A 418 4.67 -23.66 -9.34
C MET A 418 4.77 -24.71 -10.47
N ARG A 419 5.31 -24.36 -11.64
CA ARG A 419 5.63 -25.34 -12.70
C ARG A 419 6.65 -26.38 -12.24
N TYR A 420 7.62 -26.00 -11.41
CA TYR A 420 8.70 -26.90 -11.03
C TYR A 420 8.25 -28.10 -10.19
N PRO A 421 7.46 -27.94 -9.10
CA PRO A 421 6.89 -29.08 -8.40
C PRO A 421 5.85 -29.83 -9.26
N TYR A 422 5.10 -29.13 -10.12
CA TYR A 422 4.15 -29.78 -11.05
C TYR A 422 4.83 -30.86 -11.90
N GLU A 423 5.95 -30.55 -12.56
CA GLU A 423 6.66 -31.51 -13.42
C GLU A 423 7.15 -32.76 -12.66
N MET A 424 7.34 -32.66 -11.33
CA MET A 424 7.79 -33.77 -10.48
C MET A 424 6.65 -34.69 -10.00
N ILE A 425 5.40 -34.20 -10.00
CA ILE A 425 4.25 -34.89 -9.40
C ILE A 425 3.09 -35.14 -10.37
N LYS A 426 3.15 -34.63 -11.60
CA LYS A 426 2.06 -34.72 -12.60
C LYS A 426 1.61 -36.14 -12.93
N ASP A 427 2.52 -37.12 -12.85
CA ASP A 427 2.22 -38.53 -13.12
C ASP A 427 1.83 -39.30 -11.84
N LYS A 428 1.79 -38.62 -10.69
CA LYS A 428 1.56 -39.21 -9.35
C LYS A 428 0.31 -38.70 -8.66
N LEU A 429 -0.12 -37.47 -8.96
CA LEU A 429 -1.29 -36.82 -8.38
C LEU A 429 -2.21 -36.30 -9.49
N ASN A 430 -3.49 -36.14 -9.16
CA ASN A 430 -4.42 -35.38 -10.00
C ASN A 430 -4.13 -33.88 -9.85
N VAL A 431 -3.20 -33.39 -10.66
CA VAL A 431 -2.69 -32.02 -10.58
C VAL A 431 -2.85 -31.27 -11.89
N THR A 432 -3.21 -30.00 -11.80
CA THR A 432 -3.27 -29.08 -12.93
C THR A 432 -2.46 -27.83 -12.62
N TRP A 433 -1.62 -27.40 -13.57
CA TRP A 433 -0.82 -26.19 -13.45
C TRP A 433 -1.35 -25.08 -14.35
N PHE A 434 -1.51 -23.90 -13.76
CA PHE A 434 -1.90 -22.66 -14.43
C PHE A 434 -0.73 -21.68 -14.39
N LYS A 435 -0.40 -21.12 -15.55
CA LYS A 435 0.66 -20.12 -15.64
C LYS A 435 0.27 -18.82 -14.94
N THR A 436 -0.99 -18.41 -15.05
CA THR A 436 -1.48 -17.15 -14.48
C THR A 436 -2.72 -17.35 -13.61
N LEU A 437 -2.94 -16.42 -12.69
CA LEU A 437 -4.15 -16.38 -11.87
C LEU A 437 -5.41 -16.22 -12.73
N GLU A 438 -5.34 -15.49 -13.83
CA GLU A 438 -6.46 -15.31 -14.75
C GLU A 438 -6.90 -16.64 -15.36
N ASP A 439 -5.96 -17.48 -15.77
CA ASP A 439 -6.24 -18.81 -16.34
C ASP A 439 -6.90 -19.73 -15.31
N LEU A 440 -6.42 -19.70 -14.06
CA LEU A 440 -7.03 -20.43 -12.96
C LEU A 440 -8.47 -19.96 -12.71
N ILE A 441 -8.69 -18.65 -12.59
CA ILE A 441 -10.01 -18.08 -12.28
C ILE A 441 -11.05 -18.46 -13.35
N LYS A 442 -10.69 -18.43 -14.64
CA LYS A 442 -11.61 -18.74 -15.76
C LYS A 442 -12.27 -20.11 -15.65
N SER A 443 -11.54 -21.09 -15.14
CA SER A 443 -11.98 -22.50 -15.07
C SER A 443 -12.13 -23.01 -13.64
N PHE A 444 -11.92 -22.18 -12.62
CA PHE A 444 -11.83 -22.59 -11.21
C PHE A 444 -13.02 -23.45 -10.76
N ALA A 445 -14.23 -23.05 -11.12
CA ALA A 445 -15.46 -23.74 -10.73
C ALA A 445 -15.62 -25.13 -11.38
N GLU A 446 -14.92 -25.42 -12.48
CA GLU A 446 -14.98 -26.71 -13.21
C GLU A 446 -14.17 -27.79 -12.50
N TYR A 447 -13.10 -27.40 -11.79
CA TYR A 447 -12.28 -28.31 -10.99
C TYR A 447 -12.87 -28.63 -9.61
N LEU A 448 -14.00 -28.00 -9.27
CA LEU A 448 -14.66 -28.15 -7.98
C LEU A 448 -15.96 -28.93 -8.11
N ARG A 449 -16.25 -29.71 -7.08
CA ARG A 449 -17.46 -30.52 -6.92
C ARG A 449 -18.21 -30.07 -5.67
N ASP A 450 -19.51 -30.32 -5.65
CA ASP A 450 -20.32 -30.07 -4.46
C ASP A 450 -19.77 -30.88 -3.26
N GLY A 451 -19.71 -30.25 -2.09
CA GLY A 451 -19.16 -30.81 -0.87
C GLY A 451 -17.66 -30.54 -0.65
N ASP A 452 -16.88 -30.22 -1.69
CA ASP A 452 -15.42 -30.14 -1.62
C ASP A 452 -14.89 -29.27 -0.46
N THR A 453 -13.79 -29.72 0.13
CA THR A 453 -12.98 -28.92 1.05
C THR A 453 -11.77 -28.36 0.32
N VAL A 454 -11.73 -27.05 0.12
CA VAL A 454 -10.76 -26.34 -0.73
C VAL A 454 -9.79 -25.52 0.13
N LEU A 455 -8.54 -25.95 0.22
CA LEU A 455 -7.45 -25.15 0.78
C LEU A 455 -6.91 -24.16 -0.24
N ILE A 456 -6.79 -22.88 0.12
CA ILE A 456 -6.15 -21.87 -0.73
C ILE A 456 -4.97 -21.24 0.01
N LYS A 457 -3.76 -21.34 -0.57
CA LYS A 457 -2.51 -20.90 0.06
C LYS A 457 -1.55 -20.27 -0.96
N SER A 458 -1.08 -19.05 -0.69
CA SER A 458 -0.07 -18.37 -1.51
C SER A 458 0.55 -17.18 -0.80
N SER A 459 1.59 -16.58 -1.40
CA SER A 459 2.04 -15.25 -0.98
C SER A 459 1.02 -14.17 -1.36
N HIS A 460 0.88 -13.15 -0.51
CA HIS A 460 -0.13 -12.09 -0.70
C HIS A 460 -0.05 -11.43 -2.09
N SER A 461 1.17 -11.17 -2.56
CA SER A 461 1.46 -10.51 -3.84
C SER A 461 1.03 -11.30 -5.08
N THR A 462 0.73 -12.59 -4.95
CA THR A 462 0.23 -13.41 -6.07
C THR A 462 -1.22 -13.10 -6.45
N GLY A 463 -1.95 -12.42 -5.58
CA GLY A 463 -3.36 -12.09 -5.82
C GLY A 463 -4.35 -13.24 -5.60
N LEU A 464 -3.93 -14.48 -5.29
CA LEU A 464 -4.87 -15.62 -5.08
C LEU A 464 -5.87 -15.36 -3.94
N SER A 465 -5.59 -14.46 -3.00
CA SER A 465 -6.58 -13.99 -2.01
C SER A 465 -7.85 -13.42 -2.65
N GLN A 466 -7.79 -13.00 -3.92
CA GLN A 466 -8.93 -12.56 -4.70
C GLN A 466 -9.93 -13.69 -4.94
N ILE A 467 -9.48 -14.94 -5.15
CA ILE A 467 -10.35 -16.11 -5.28
C ILE A 467 -11.24 -16.23 -4.03
N VAL A 468 -10.66 -16.08 -2.83
CA VAL A 468 -11.42 -16.12 -1.57
C VAL A 468 -12.43 -14.97 -1.49
N LYS A 469 -12.10 -13.77 -1.98
CA LYS A 469 -13.03 -12.63 -2.01
C LYS A 469 -14.17 -12.84 -3.00
N ASP A 470 -13.85 -13.30 -4.20
CA ASP A 470 -14.84 -13.56 -5.26
C ASP A 470 -15.81 -14.64 -4.82
N VAL A 471 -15.28 -15.73 -4.26
CA VAL A 471 -16.04 -16.83 -3.66
C VAL A 471 -16.92 -16.32 -2.50
N LYS A 472 -16.45 -15.40 -1.63
CA LYS A 472 -17.31 -14.75 -0.61
C LYS A 472 -18.42 -13.87 -1.21
N ASN A 473 -18.15 -13.16 -2.30
CA ASN A 473 -19.12 -12.28 -2.95
C ASN A 473 -20.22 -13.06 -3.71
N PHE A 474 -19.99 -14.33 -4.05
CA PHE A 474 -21.03 -15.22 -4.59
C PHE A 474 -22.16 -15.51 -3.58
N ILE A 475 -21.92 -15.35 -2.27
CA ILE A 475 -22.94 -15.50 -1.21
C ILE A 475 -23.90 -14.30 -1.18
N ALA A 476 -23.55 -13.17 -1.82
CA ALA A 476 -24.18 -11.88 -1.56
C ALA A 476 -24.93 -11.23 -2.73
N THR A 477 -25.09 -11.87 -3.90
CA THR A 477 -25.78 -11.19 -5.01
C THR A 477 -26.61 -12.12 -5.90
N PRO A 478 -27.95 -11.96 -5.96
CA PRO A 478 -28.73 -12.30 -7.14
C PRO A 478 -28.37 -11.32 -8.28
N PHE A 479 -28.38 -11.84 -9.52
CA PHE A 479 -28.42 -11.15 -10.81
C PHE A 479 -27.94 -9.67 -10.90
N ALA A 480 -26.78 -9.49 -11.56
CA ALA A 480 -26.27 -8.33 -12.29
C ALA A 480 -26.33 -6.92 -11.64
N PRO A 481 -25.21 -6.18 -11.52
CA PRO A 481 -25.30 -4.74 -11.32
C PRO A 481 -25.59 -4.06 -12.66
N ASN A 482 -26.66 -3.25 -12.66
CA ASN A 482 -26.97 -2.24 -13.66
C ASN A 482 -25.72 -1.53 -14.17
N ILE A 483 -25.55 -1.49 -15.50
CA ILE A 483 -24.67 -0.51 -16.13
C ILE A 483 -25.17 0.87 -15.69
N PRO A 484 -24.36 1.69 -15.01
CA PRO A 484 -24.77 3.03 -14.63
C PRO A 484 -25.18 3.83 -15.88
N LYS A 485 -26.42 4.32 -15.91
CA LYS A 485 -26.90 5.15 -17.03
C LYS A 485 -26.37 6.58 -16.87
N PRO A 486 -26.02 7.28 -17.96
CA PRO A 486 -25.71 8.70 -17.89
C PRO A 486 -26.92 9.48 -17.36
N LEU A 487 -26.66 10.61 -16.71
CA LEU A 487 -27.69 11.51 -16.17
C LEU A 487 -28.59 12.08 -17.27
N PHE A 488 -28.09 12.15 -18.51
CA PHE A 488 -28.84 12.54 -19.70
C PHE A 488 -28.18 11.98 -20.98
N ASP A 489 -28.97 11.86 -22.05
CA ASP A 489 -28.49 11.35 -23.33
C ASP A 489 -27.84 12.46 -24.17
N VAL A 490 -26.51 12.48 -24.20
CA VAL A 490 -25.71 13.45 -24.95
C VAL A 490 -26.06 13.46 -26.45
N LYS A 491 -26.53 12.35 -27.01
CA LYS A 491 -26.89 12.27 -28.44
C LYS A 491 -28.06 13.20 -28.79
N LYS A 492 -28.91 13.55 -27.83
CA LYS A 492 -30.03 14.48 -28.02
C LYS A 492 -29.60 15.95 -28.09
N PHE A 493 -28.37 16.24 -27.70
CA PHE A 493 -27.89 17.62 -27.52
C PHE A 493 -26.57 17.89 -28.24
N LEU A 494 -26.28 17.12 -29.31
CA LEU A 494 -25.07 17.30 -30.10
C LEU A 494 -25.04 18.69 -30.75
N PRO A 495 -23.86 19.35 -30.83
CA PRO A 495 -23.70 20.59 -31.56
C PRO A 495 -24.14 20.48 -33.03
N GLU A 496 -24.60 21.59 -33.59
CA GLU A 496 -24.93 21.65 -35.02
C GLU A 496 -23.76 21.19 -35.89
N GLY A 497 -24.04 20.28 -36.83
CA GLY A 497 -23.03 19.67 -37.70
C GLY A 497 -22.18 18.57 -37.03
N VAL A 498 -22.46 18.18 -35.79
CA VAL A 498 -21.94 16.96 -35.15
C VAL A 498 -23.06 15.93 -35.13
N THR A 499 -22.93 14.85 -35.89
CA THR A 499 -23.90 13.75 -35.89
C THR A 499 -23.39 12.59 -35.04
N SER A 500 -24.31 11.72 -34.60
CA SER A 500 -23.96 10.50 -33.84
C SER A 500 -22.94 9.62 -34.57
N GLU A 501 -22.96 9.64 -35.91
CA GLU A 501 -22.07 8.92 -36.82
C GLU A 501 -20.61 9.40 -36.81
N MET A 502 -20.36 10.65 -36.37
CA MET A 502 -19.01 11.23 -36.36
C MET A 502 -18.17 10.84 -35.14
N ASN A 503 -18.70 10.03 -34.21
CA ASN A 503 -18.01 9.66 -32.97
C ASN A 503 -16.63 9.01 -33.25
N GLY A 504 -15.56 9.70 -32.84
CA GLY A 504 -14.17 9.27 -33.04
C GLY A 504 -13.69 9.43 -34.48
N ARG A 505 -14.51 9.99 -35.37
CA ARG A 505 -14.24 10.20 -36.81
C ARG A 505 -14.40 11.67 -37.21
N MET A 506 -14.29 12.57 -36.25
CA MET A 506 -14.41 14.01 -36.48
C MET A 506 -13.37 14.49 -37.49
N PRO A 507 -13.78 15.23 -38.53
CA PRO A 507 -12.86 15.92 -39.44
C PRO A 507 -11.89 16.82 -38.66
N LEU A 508 -10.60 16.81 -39.04
CA LEU A 508 -9.58 17.59 -38.32
C LEU A 508 -9.89 19.10 -38.29
N ASN A 509 -10.54 19.64 -39.33
CA ASN A 509 -10.97 21.03 -39.38
C ASN A 509 -12.13 21.38 -38.42
N LYS A 510 -12.80 20.37 -37.85
CA LYS A 510 -13.80 20.56 -36.78
C LYS A 510 -13.21 20.40 -35.37
N LEU A 511 -11.93 20.00 -35.28
CA LEU A 511 -11.21 19.87 -34.02
C LEU A 511 -10.24 21.04 -33.84
N LYS A 512 -10.12 21.51 -32.61
CA LYS A 512 -9.14 22.51 -32.21
C LYS A 512 -8.23 21.89 -31.16
N LYS A 513 -6.92 22.04 -31.34
CA LYS A 513 -5.93 21.64 -30.34
C LYS A 513 -6.07 22.56 -29.12
N ILE A 514 -5.96 22.04 -27.91
CA ILE A 514 -5.97 22.80 -26.66
C ILE A 514 -4.58 22.83 -26.03
N HIS A 515 -4.31 23.79 -25.14
CA HIS A 515 -3.09 23.81 -24.31
C HIS A 515 -2.90 22.43 -23.69
N CYS A 516 -1.66 21.95 -23.53
CA CYS A 516 -1.25 20.59 -23.14
C CYS A 516 -1.44 19.44 -24.17
N GLY A 517 -1.77 19.73 -25.43
CA GLY A 517 -1.57 18.79 -26.55
C GLY A 517 -2.79 17.94 -26.95
N GLY A 518 -3.94 18.13 -26.29
CA GLY A 518 -5.21 17.49 -26.62
C GLY A 518 -5.96 18.13 -27.79
N TYR A 519 -7.06 17.51 -28.22
CA TYR A 519 -8.01 18.08 -29.18
C TYR A 519 -9.42 18.05 -28.60
N LEU A 520 -10.22 19.06 -28.91
CA LEU A 520 -11.66 19.13 -28.63
C LEU A 520 -12.39 19.59 -29.90
N TYR A 521 -13.69 19.35 -29.99
CA TYR A 521 -14.55 20.02 -30.97
C TYR A 521 -14.43 21.54 -30.82
N ILE A 522 -14.44 22.28 -31.92
CA ILE A 522 -14.05 23.70 -31.94
C ILE A 522 -14.77 24.57 -30.90
N ASP A 523 -16.08 24.37 -30.69
CA ASP A 523 -16.83 25.16 -29.71
C ASP A 523 -16.60 24.65 -28.28
N ALA A 524 -16.43 23.34 -28.08
CA ALA A 524 -16.06 22.78 -26.79
C ALA A 524 -14.65 23.26 -26.38
N ALA A 525 -13.74 23.41 -27.33
CA ALA A 525 -12.40 23.96 -27.10
C ALA A 525 -12.47 25.43 -26.66
N ARG A 526 -13.30 26.25 -27.33
CA ARG A 526 -13.53 27.65 -26.94
C ARG A 526 -14.13 27.73 -25.53
N ALA A 527 -15.14 26.91 -25.26
CA ALA A 527 -15.80 26.85 -23.96
C ALA A 527 -14.84 26.43 -22.84
N TRP A 528 -14.01 25.41 -23.09
CA TRP A 528 -12.99 24.96 -22.14
C TRP A 528 -11.99 26.08 -21.82
N LEU A 529 -11.52 26.82 -22.82
CA LEU A 529 -10.58 27.92 -22.63
C LEU A 529 -11.19 29.08 -21.85
N ALA A 530 -12.44 29.45 -22.16
CA ALA A 530 -13.18 30.44 -21.41
C ALA A 530 -13.31 30.02 -19.93
N MET A 531 -13.61 28.73 -19.70
CA MET A 531 -13.75 28.16 -18.36
C MET A 531 -12.45 28.21 -17.58
N VAL A 532 -11.34 27.81 -18.18
CA VAL A 532 -10.02 27.86 -17.57
C VAL A 532 -9.62 29.29 -17.22
N ARG A 533 -9.89 30.28 -18.10
CA ARG A 533 -9.55 31.69 -17.85
C ARG A 533 -10.37 32.32 -16.74
N ALA A 534 -11.68 32.11 -16.75
CA ALA A 534 -12.54 32.62 -15.70
C ALA A 534 -12.23 31.97 -14.34
N ALA A 535 -11.97 30.66 -14.34
CA ALA A 535 -11.49 29.97 -13.15
C ALA A 535 -10.21 30.63 -12.65
N ALA A 536 -9.24 30.89 -13.54
CA ALA A 536 -7.98 31.54 -13.16
C ALA A 536 -8.17 32.97 -12.60
N GLN A 537 -9.14 33.75 -13.11
CA GLN A 537 -9.51 35.06 -12.55
C GLN A 537 -10.04 34.94 -11.11
N ASP A 538 -10.72 33.84 -10.80
CA ASP A 538 -11.19 33.49 -9.46
C ASP A 538 -10.13 32.71 -8.65
N ASN A 539 -8.86 32.69 -9.09
CA ASN A 539 -7.76 31.91 -8.50
C ASN A 539 -8.02 30.39 -8.43
N VAL A 540 -8.81 29.87 -9.35
CA VAL A 540 -9.13 28.44 -9.52
C VAL A 540 -8.44 27.90 -10.77
N PHE A 541 -7.56 26.92 -10.60
CA PHE A 541 -6.80 26.35 -11.72
C PHE A 541 -7.40 25.03 -12.18
N LEU A 542 -7.89 25.00 -13.42
CA LEU A 542 -8.45 23.80 -14.06
C LEU A 542 -7.41 23.14 -14.97
N SER A 543 -7.13 21.86 -14.75
CA SER A 543 -6.24 21.05 -15.57
C SER A 543 -6.92 19.75 -16.02
N LEU A 544 -6.53 19.24 -17.19
CA LEU A 544 -6.98 17.94 -17.68
C LEU A 544 -6.13 16.81 -17.10
N ASN A 545 -6.78 15.73 -16.66
CA ASN A 545 -6.13 14.53 -16.12
C ASN A 545 -5.16 13.89 -17.14
N LYS A 546 -5.60 13.79 -18.39
CA LYS A 546 -4.78 13.33 -19.51
C LYS A 546 -5.12 14.18 -20.74
N PRO A 547 -4.34 15.24 -21.03
CA PRO A 547 -4.64 16.20 -22.09
C PRO A 547 -4.95 15.56 -23.44
N PHE A 548 -4.13 14.58 -23.83
CA PHE A 548 -4.28 13.83 -25.06
C PHE A 548 -5.51 12.89 -25.10
N ASN A 549 -6.30 12.80 -24.03
CA ASN A 549 -7.53 11.98 -23.97
C ASN A 549 -8.82 12.75 -24.25
N ALA A 550 -8.78 14.08 -24.35
CA ALA A 550 -9.96 14.94 -24.58
C ALA A 550 -10.70 14.64 -25.90
N TYR A 551 -9.97 14.17 -26.92
CA TYR A 551 -10.54 13.55 -28.11
C TYR A 551 -9.99 12.13 -28.31
N ARG A 552 -10.89 11.15 -28.38
CA ARG A 552 -10.55 9.74 -28.65
C ARG A 552 -11.05 9.35 -30.03
N ASN A 553 -10.16 9.33 -31.01
CA ASN A 553 -10.50 8.80 -32.33
C ASN A 553 -10.96 7.33 -32.26
N ILE A 554 -11.65 6.87 -33.31
CA ILE A 554 -12.29 5.55 -33.34
C ILE A 554 -11.29 4.42 -33.13
N ASN A 555 -10.08 4.53 -33.71
CA ASN A 555 -9.02 3.54 -33.53
C ASN A 555 -8.57 3.42 -32.07
N ARG A 556 -8.54 4.55 -31.35
CA ARG A 556 -8.20 4.55 -29.93
C ARG A 556 -9.33 3.96 -29.08
N GLN A 557 -10.58 4.25 -29.41
CA GLN A 557 -11.74 3.65 -28.74
C GLN A 557 -11.72 2.13 -28.92
N LEU A 558 -11.54 1.65 -30.15
CA LEU A 558 -11.40 0.23 -30.47
C LEU A 558 -10.24 -0.42 -29.73
N ARG A 559 -9.06 0.22 -29.66
CA ARG A 559 -7.92 -0.32 -28.89
C ARG A 559 -8.21 -0.47 -27.41
N VAL A 560 -8.84 0.52 -26.78
CA VAL A 560 -9.20 0.46 -25.36
C VAL A 560 -10.28 -0.60 -25.12
N PHE A 561 -11.27 -0.69 -26.01
CA PHE A 561 -12.33 -1.68 -25.94
C PHE A 561 -11.78 -3.10 -26.09
N ASN A 562 -11.00 -3.38 -27.14
CA ASN A 562 -10.40 -4.69 -27.37
C ASN A 562 -9.36 -5.09 -26.31
N ALA A 563 -8.71 -4.10 -25.67
CA ALA A 563 -7.84 -4.36 -24.54
C ALA A 563 -8.62 -4.88 -23.31
N ARG A 564 -9.88 -4.45 -23.14
CA ARG A 564 -10.68 -4.69 -21.92
C ARG A 564 -11.80 -5.69 -22.08
N TYR A 565 -12.29 -5.91 -23.29
CA TYR A 565 -13.38 -6.82 -23.60
C TYR A 565 -12.90 -7.96 -24.50
N VAL A 566 -13.58 -9.09 -24.42
CA VAL A 566 -13.44 -10.23 -25.35
C VAL A 566 -14.80 -10.55 -25.97
N PRO A 567 -14.86 -10.94 -27.25
CA PRO A 567 -16.11 -11.42 -27.83
C PRO A 567 -16.47 -12.78 -27.21
N VAL A 568 -17.76 -13.00 -26.96
CA VAL A 568 -18.30 -14.24 -26.38
C VAL A 568 -19.57 -14.67 -27.09
N ASP A 569 -19.79 -15.97 -27.20
CA ASP A 569 -21.05 -16.55 -27.69
C ASP A 569 -22.06 -16.70 -26.55
N GLN A 570 -23.36 -16.79 -26.88
CA GLN A 570 -24.45 -16.91 -25.88
C GLN A 570 -24.32 -18.16 -24.99
N ASP A 571 -23.59 -19.18 -25.44
CA ASP A 571 -23.39 -20.43 -24.70
C ASP A 571 -22.16 -20.39 -23.76
N ASN A 572 -21.28 -19.38 -23.89
CA ASN A 572 -19.99 -19.28 -23.18
C ASN A 572 -19.94 -18.11 -22.18
N LEU A 573 -21.08 -17.83 -21.53
CA LEU A 573 -21.27 -16.66 -20.69
C LEU A 573 -20.71 -16.86 -19.28
N VAL A 574 -19.82 -15.97 -18.83
CA VAL A 574 -19.36 -15.95 -17.44
C VAL A 574 -20.41 -15.25 -16.59
N VAL A 575 -21.00 -15.98 -15.65
CA VAL A 575 -22.02 -15.47 -14.72
C VAL A 575 -21.45 -14.32 -13.90
N GLY A 576 -22.10 -13.15 -13.93
CA GLY A 576 -21.69 -11.96 -13.18
C GLY A 576 -20.74 -11.00 -13.90
N ALA A 577 -20.20 -11.36 -15.07
CA ALA A 577 -19.36 -10.46 -15.86
C ALA A 577 -20.19 -9.34 -16.52
N ILE A 578 -19.62 -8.14 -16.63
CA ILE A 578 -20.23 -7.02 -17.38
C ILE A 578 -20.20 -7.36 -18.87
N ARG A 579 -21.35 -7.21 -19.54
CA ARG A 579 -21.51 -7.52 -20.96
C ARG A 579 -22.06 -6.33 -21.71
N VAL A 580 -21.63 -6.19 -22.96
CA VAL A 580 -22.10 -5.15 -23.89
C VAL A 580 -22.21 -5.75 -25.29
N GLU A 581 -23.12 -5.22 -26.09
CA GLU A 581 -23.27 -5.60 -27.50
C GLU A 581 -22.52 -4.58 -28.37
N PHE A 582 -21.73 -5.08 -29.32
CA PHE A 582 -20.98 -4.26 -30.27
C PHE A 582 -20.73 -5.03 -31.57
N GLU A 583 -21.09 -4.42 -32.70
CA GLU A 583 -21.03 -5.04 -34.05
C GLU A 583 -21.77 -6.38 -34.12
N ASP A 584 -23.01 -6.40 -33.62
CA ASP A 584 -23.91 -7.58 -33.58
C ASP A 584 -23.29 -8.80 -32.89
N LYS A 585 -22.31 -8.57 -32.00
CA LYS A 585 -21.66 -9.58 -31.18
C LYS A 585 -21.75 -9.19 -29.71
N LEU A 586 -21.82 -10.21 -28.86
CA LEU A 586 -21.76 -10.00 -27.42
C LEU A 586 -20.29 -9.95 -26.97
N TRP A 587 -19.98 -8.96 -26.14
CA TRP A 587 -18.65 -8.75 -25.60
C TRP A 587 -18.71 -8.78 -24.08
N GLN A 588 -17.72 -9.42 -23.47
CA GLN A 588 -17.61 -9.56 -22.03
C GLN A 588 -16.37 -8.85 -21.52
N LEU A 589 -16.52 -8.08 -20.44
CA LEU A 589 -15.41 -7.42 -19.77
C LEU A 589 -14.47 -8.48 -19.19
N LYS A 590 -13.18 -8.35 -19.48
CA LYS A 590 -12.12 -9.19 -18.91
C LYS A 590 -12.05 -8.98 -17.40
N ALA A 591 -11.70 -10.04 -16.67
CA ALA A 591 -11.56 -9.94 -15.22
C ALA A 591 -10.54 -8.87 -14.81
N ASN A 592 -10.84 -8.09 -13.78
CA ASN A 592 -10.00 -7.01 -13.23
C ASN A 592 -9.73 -5.81 -14.17
N GLU A 593 -10.40 -5.73 -15.32
CA GLU A 593 -10.33 -4.55 -16.18
C GLU A 593 -11.37 -3.49 -15.78
N ASN A 594 -11.01 -2.22 -15.99
CA ASN A 594 -11.96 -1.13 -15.80
C ASN A 594 -12.95 -1.06 -16.96
N TYR A 595 -14.21 -0.73 -16.68
CA TYR A 595 -15.23 -0.51 -17.71
C TYR A 595 -14.71 0.44 -18.81
N ALA A 596 -14.99 0.10 -20.06
CA ALA A 596 -14.90 1.01 -21.19
C ALA A 596 -16.26 1.03 -21.90
N VAL A 597 -16.68 2.22 -22.32
CA VAL A 597 -17.87 2.40 -23.15
C VAL A 597 -17.67 1.76 -24.51
N VAL A 598 -18.78 1.37 -25.14
CA VAL A 598 -18.81 0.79 -26.49
C VAL A 598 -18.21 1.79 -27.49
N PRO A 599 -17.33 1.37 -28.42
CA PRO A 599 -16.78 2.26 -29.44
C PRO A 599 -17.90 2.95 -30.21
N GLY A 600 -17.79 4.28 -30.36
CA GLY A 600 -18.81 5.10 -31.00
C GLY A 600 -19.90 5.63 -30.06
N THR A 601 -19.84 5.35 -28.76
CA THR A 601 -20.78 5.93 -27.76
C THR A 601 -20.11 6.90 -26.77
N SER A 602 -18.79 7.09 -26.85
CA SER A 602 -18.03 7.93 -25.93
C SER A 602 -18.17 9.43 -26.24
N SER A 603 -18.45 10.26 -25.23
CA SER A 603 -18.44 11.74 -25.34
C SER A 603 -17.06 12.32 -25.66
N HIS A 604 -15.99 11.68 -25.15
CA HIS A 604 -14.61 11.95 -25.57
C HIS A 604 -14.39 11.68 -27.06
N GLY A 605 -15.19 10.82 -27.67
CA GLY A 605 -15.09 10.54 -29.10
C GLY A 605 -15.71 11.61 -29.98
N TYR A 606 -16.61 12.45 -29.48
CA TYR A 606 -17.06 13.64 -30.19
C TYR A 606 -16.11 14.83 -29.98
N GLY A 607 -15.12 14.70 -29.08
CA GLY A 607 -14.28 15.82 -28.64
C GLY A 607 -15.07 16.82 -27.79
N LEU A 608 -16.12 16.35 -27.10
CA LEU A 608 -17.00 17.19 -26.28
C LEU A 608 -16.71 17.04 -24.78
N ALA A 609 -15.92 16.05 -24.36
CA ALA A 609 -15.71 15.76 -22.95
C ALA A 609 -14.31 16.13 -22.45
N VAL A 610 -14.26 16.52 -21.18
CA VAL A 610 -13.05 16.82 -20.44
C VAL A 610 -13.05 16.07 -19.11
N ASP A 611 -11.91 15.48 -18.77
CA ASP A 611 -11.68 14.85 -17.46
C ASP A 611 -10.78 15.77 -16.63
N ILE A 612 -11.33 16.44 -15.62
CA ILE A 612 -10.60 17.46 -14.82
C ILE A 612 -9.83 16.78 -13.69
N GLN A 613 -8.49 16.94 -13.66
CA GLN A 613 -7.59 16.24 -12.71
C GLN A 613 -7.81 16.66 -11.26
N ASN A 614 -7.99 17.97 -11.05
CA ASN A 614 -8.03 18.59 -9.73
C ASN A 614 -9.47 18.74 -9.21
N ASN A 615 -10.44 18.03 -9.79
CA ASN A 615 -11.86 18.14 -9.38
C ASN A 615 -12.13 17.69 -7.92
N LYS A 616 -11.17 16.99 -7.29
CA LYS A 616 -11.21 16.60 -5.87
C LYS A 616 -10.73 17.72 -4.94
N ASN A 617 -10.13 18.79 -5.47
CA ASN A 617 -9.84 20.00 -4.73
C ASN A 617 -11.18 20.69 -4.41
N PRO A 618 -11.54 20.94 -3.13
CA PRO A 618 -12.81 21.55 -2.75
C PRO A 618 -13.07 22.92 -3.39
N VAL A 619 -12.03 23.73 -3.61
CA VAL A 619 -12.12 25.03 -4.28
C VAL A 619 -12.52 24.84 -5.74
N VAL A 620 -11.81 23.95 -6.44
CA VAL A 620 -12.14 23.59 -7.83
C VAL A 620 -13.53 22.96 -7.91
N LYS A 621 -13.88 22.07 -6.98
CA LYS A 621 -15.18 21.39 -6.94
C LYS A 621 -16.33 22.38 -6.72
N ASN A 622 -16.18 23.27 -5.73
CA ASN A 622 -17.18 24.28 -5.42
C ASN A 622 -17.32 25.26 -6.59
N TRP A 623 -16.19 25.72 -7.13
CA TRP A 623 -16.17 26.59 -8.31
C TRP A 623 -16.87 25.92 -9.50
N LEU A 624 -16.52 24.67 -9.82
CA LEU A 624 -17.16 23.91 -10.89
C LEU A 624 -18.67 23.77 -10.63
N SER A 625 -19.10 23.43 -9.42
CA SER A 625 -20.53 23.29 -9.09
C SER A 625 -21.35 24.57 -9.27
N GLN A 626 -20.70 25.74 -9.16
CA GLN A 626 -21.35 27.04 -9.32
C GLN A 626 -21.21 27.61 -10.74
N ASN A 627 -20.17 27.22 -11.48
CA ASN A 627 -19.73 27.92 -12.68
C ASN A 627 -19.69 27.08 -13.95
N VAL A 628 -19.67 25.75 -13.88
CA VAL A 628 -19.42 24.87 -15.05
C VAL A 628 -20.52 24.95 -16.10
N GLU A 629 -21.78 24.98 -15.66
CA GLU A 629 -22.95 24.99 -16.54
C GLU A 629 -23.00 26.24 -17.41
N GLN A 630 -22.59 27.37 -16.86
CA GLN A 630 -22.61 28.65 -17.55
C GLN A 630 -21.54 28.70 -18.69
N PHE A 631 -20.61 27.71 -18.78
CA PHE A 631 -19.69 27.49 -19.93
C PHE A 631 -20.23 26.47 -20.93
N GLY A 632 -21.41 25.89 -20.67
CA GLY A 632 -22.01 24.83 -21.47
C GLY A 632 -21.50 23.43 -21.16
N PHE A 633 -20.77 23.24 -20.03
CA PHE A 633 -20.35 21.92 -19.57
C PHE A 633 -21.27 21.41 -18.47
N VAL A 634 -21.59 20.12 -18.52
CA VAL A 634 -22.46 19.45 -17.53
C VAL A 634 -21.83 18.14 -17.09
N GLN A 635 -22.09 17.73 -15.84
CA GLN A 635 -21.64 16.44 -15.33
C GLN A 635 -22.51 15.33 -15.93
N GLU A 636 -21.93 14.43 -16.73
CA GLU A 636 -22.68 13.37 -17.44
C GLU A 636 -22.96 12.15 -16.56
N TYR A 637 -22.10 11.88 -15.56
CA TYR A 637 -22.18 10.70 -14.69
C TYR A 637 -21.95 11.08 -13.22
N ASP A 638 -22.84 10.64 -12.31
CA ASP A 638 -22.69 10.87 -10.86
C ASP A 638 -21.44 10.19 -10.26
N PHE A 639 -21.06 9.03 -10.81
CA PHE A 639 -19.93 8.24 -10.33
C PHE A 639 -18.57 8.67 -10.94
N GLU A 640 -18.58 9.55 -11.96
CA GLU A 640 -17.39 10.17 -12.52
C GLU A 640 -17.43 11.70 -12.30
N PRO A 641 -17.24 12.19 -11.07
CA PRO A 641 -17.34 13.61 -10.77
C PRO A 641 -16.29 14.49 -11.47
N TRP A 642 -15.31 13.88 -12.13
CA TRP A 642 -14.27 14.57 -12.92
C TRP A 642 -14.66 14.74 -14.38
N HIS A 643 -15.72 14.06 -14.83
CA HIS A 643 -16.11 13.98 -16.22
C HIS A 643 -17.19 15.00 -16.55
N PHE A 644 -16.85 15.94 -17.43
CA PHE A 644 -17.76 16.98 -17.88
C PHE A 644 -17.89 16.96 -19.40
N THR A 645 -19.11 17.07 -19.89
CA THR A 645 -19.43 17.03 -21.32
C THR A 645 -20.02 18.36 -21.75
N TYR A 646 -19.49 18.90 -22.85
CA TYR A 646 -19.98 20.11 -23.49
C TYR A 646 -21.29 19.83 -24.23
N VAL A 647 -22.32 20.59 -23.90
CA VAL A 647 -23.68 20.44 -24.42
C VAL A 647 -24.18 21.79 -24.94
N LYS A 648 -24.06 22.00 -26.26
CA LYS A 648 -24.40 23.27 -26.93
C LYS A 648 -25.90 23.57 -26.99
N ALA A 649 -26.75 22.54 -26.94
CA ALA A 649 -28.15 22.64 -27.37
C ALA A 649 -29.17 23.07 -26.29
N ARG A 650 -28.78 23.29 -25.03
CA ARG A 650 -29.74 23.72 -24.00
C ARG A 650 -30.04 25.23 -24.05
N GLU A 651 -29.05 26.08 -24.32
CA GLU A 651 -29.21 27.56 -24.26
C GLU A 651 -28.35 28.36 -25.27
N GLY A 652 -27.69 27.70 -26.23
CA GLY A 652 -26.76 28.35 -27.17
C GLY A 652 -25.32 28.47 -26.63
N ILE A 653 -24.42 29.11 -27.39
CA ILE A 653 -23.02 29.35 -26.93
C ILE A 653 -23.01 30.58 -26.02
N PRO A 654 -22.53 30.49 -24.76
CA PRO A 654 -22.48 31.63 -23.86
C PRO A 654 -21.64 32.80 -24.43
N ALA A 655 -22.09 34.04 -24.25
CA ALA A 655 -21.45 35.24 -24.85
C ALA A 655 -19.94 35.34 -24.56
N ARG A 656 -19.51 35.11 -23.32
CA ARG A 656 -18.10 35.09 -22.91
C ARG A 656 -17.22 34.01 -23.59
N VAL A 657 -17.84 32.97 -24.17
CA VAL A 657 -17.14 31.95 -24.97
C VAL A 657 -16.89 32.47 -26.39
N LEU A 658 -17.77 33.35 -26.90
CA LEU A 658 -17.64 33.98 -28.21
C LEU A 658 -16.58 35.09 -28.23
N GLU A 659 -16.21 35.65 -27.08
CA GLU A 659 -15.21 36.72 -26.93
C GLU A 659 -13.73 36.23 -27.02
N ILE A 660 -13.47 34.92 -27.11
CA ILE A 660 -12.12 34.33 -27.08
C ILE A 660 -11.74 33.75 -28.46
N GLU A 661 -11.01 34.51 -29.28
CA GLU A 661 -10.75 34.12 -30.67
C GLU A 661 -9.45 33.32 -30.96
N SER A 662 -8.39 33.33 -30.14
CA SER A 662 -7.17 32.53 -30.43
C SER A 662 -6.38 32.09 -29.18
N LEU A 663 -5.63 30.98 -29.33
CA LEU A 663 -4.73 30.41 -28.31
C LEU A 663 -3.37 31.14 -28.34
N PRO A 664 -2.79 31.54 -27.20
CA PRO A 664 -1.39 31.98 -27.16
C PRO A 664 -0.40 30.79 -27.30
N PRO A 665 0.82 31.01 -27.82
CA PRO A 665 1.88 29.99 -27.89
C PRO A 665 2.44 29.63 -26.49
N GLU A 666 3.04 28.42 -26.35
CA GLU A 666 3.72 28.00 -25.11
C GLU A 666 4.92 28.91 -24.79
N PRO A 667 5.17 29.25 -23.51
CA PRO A 667 6.33 30.06 -23.14
C PRO A 667 7.63 29.28 -23.39
N THR A 668 8.59 29.91 -24.05
CA THR A 668 9.93 29.38 -24.28
C THR A 668 10.98 30.37 -23.77
N TYR A 669 12.00 29.86 -23.07
CA TYR A 669 13.05 30.65 -22.44
C TYR A 669 14.35 30.58 -23.24
N THR A 670 15.02 31.72 -23.40
CA THR A 670 16.32 31.81 -24.07
C THR A 670 17.46 31.36 -23.15
N ALA A 671 18.63 31.08 -23.73
CA ALA A 671 19.82 30.74 -22.96
C ALA A 671 20.22 31.81 -21.93
N GLU A 672 20.01 33.09 -22.27
CA GLU A 672 20.31 34.24 -21.41
C GLU A 672 19.35 34.32 -20.21
N GLN A 673 18.06 34.07 -20.41
CA GLN A 673 17.07 34.04 -19.33
C GLN A 673 17.36 32.90 -18.34
N ILE A 674 17.72 31.72 -18.86
CA ILE A 674 18.11 30.57 -18.03
C ILE A 674 19.38 30.87 -17.23
N GLU A 675 20.41 31.43 -17.86
CA GLU A 675 21.68 31.77 -17.21
C GLU A 675 21.46 32.82 -16.10
N GLN A 676 20.69 33.87 -16.39
CA GLN A 676 20.36 34.93 -15.45
C GLN A 676 19.57 34.41 -14.24
N ALA A 677 18.55 33.58 -14.46
CA ALA A 677 17.72 33.07 -13.37
C ALA A 677 18.44 32.00 -12.53
N SER A 678 19.15 31.07 -13.16
CA SER A 678 19.83 30.01 -12.41
C SER A 678 21.04 30.55 -11.63
N GLY A 679 21.63 31.67 -12.04
CA GLY A 679 22.90 32.18 -11.54
C GLY A 679 24.09 31.29 -11.94
N GLY A 680 23.91 30.44 -12.95
CA GLY A 680 24.94 29.53 -13.46
C GLY A 680 25.68 30.14 -14.66
N LYS A 681 26.64 29.40 -15.21
CA LYS A 681 27.34 29.75 -16.47
C LYS A 681 27.37 28.59 -17.43
N TRP A 682 27.21 28.86 -18.72
CA TRP A 682 27.29 27.82 -19.74
C TRP A 682 28.74 27.33 -19.92
N PHE A 683 29.00 26.08 -19.54
CA PHE A 683 30.27 25.40 -19.81
C PHE A 683 30.35 24.93 -21.26
N THR A 684 29.25 24.38 -21.77
CA THR A 684 29.07 24.15 -23.20
C THR A 684 27.90 25.00 -23.65
N PRO A 685 28.14 26.05 -24.47
CA PRO A 685 27.10 27.00 -24.83
C PRO A 685 26.05 26.37 -25.76
N PRO A 686 24.78 26.78 -25.66
CA PRO A 686 23.74 26.32 -26.56
C PRO A 686 23.88 26.91 -27.98
N PRO A 687 23.36 26.24 -29.01
CA PRO A 687 23.37 26.75 -30.39
C PRO A 687 22.50 28.01 -30.55
N LYS A 688 22.71 28.73 -31.66
CA LYS A 688 21.91 29.91 -32.02
C LYS A 688 20.43 29.53 -32.12
N ASN A 689 19.54 30.31 -31.48
CA ASN A 689 18.09 30.09 -31.37
C ASN A 689 17.67 28.89 -30.49
N TRP A 690 18.54 28.45 -29.56
CA TRP A 690 18.15 27.47 -28.55
C TRP A 690 17.08 28.02 -27.61
N THR A 691 16.14 27.16 -27.25
CA THR A 691 15.11 27.45 -26.26
C THR A 691 14.94 26.30 -25.28
N CYS A 692 14.45 26.64 -24.10
CA CYS A 692 14.08 25.73 -23.03
C CYS A 692 12.62 25.95 -22.64
N ASN A 693 11.89 24.90 -22.32
CA ASN A 693 10.51 24.99 -21.84
C ASN A 693 10.31 24.40 -20.43
N GLY A 694 11.40 24.07 -19.71
CA GLY A 694 11.34 23.60 -18.34
C GLY A 694 12.56 22.78 -17.89
N MET A 695 12.45 22.06 -16.77
CA MET A 695 13.48 21.14 -16.29
C MET A 695 12.88 19.89 -15.62
N PHE A 696 13.69 18.86 -15.42
CA PHE A 696 13.31 17.66 -14.66
C PHE A 696 14.52 17.03 -13.95
N TYR A 697 14.25 16.36 -12.84
CA TYR A 697 15.27 15.74 -11.96
C TYR A 697 15.01 14.25 -11.69
N LYS A 698 13.92 13.68 -12.23
CA LYS A 698 13.59 12.24 -12.21
C LYS A 698 13.02 11.79 -13.55
N LEU A 699 13.15 10.50 -13.87
CA LEU A 699 12.53 9.91 -15.06
C LEU A 699 11.01 9.75 -14.88
N PRO A 700 10.20 9.85 -15.95
CA PRO A 700 10.58 9.93 -17.37
C PRO A 700 11.00 11.34 -17.84
N ALA A 701 11.91 11.40 -18.83
CA ALA A 701 12.41 12.66 -19.39
C ALA A 701 11.33 13.44 -20.18
N LYS A 702 11.36 14.78 -20.09
CA LYS A 702 10.50 15.70 -20.86
C LYS A 702 11.30 16.37 -22.00
N ALA A 703 10.71 16.43 -23.20
CA ALA A 703 11.32 17.02 -24.38
C ALA A 703 11.41 18.55 -24.26
N GLY A 704 12.55 19.15 -24.65
CA GLY A 704 12.77 20.59 -24.57
C GLY A 704 13.17 21.10 -23.18
N CYS A 705 13.34 20.21 -22.20
CA CYS A 705 13.69 20.56 -20.82
C CYS A 705 15.18 20.33 -20.52
N LEU A 706 15.68 21.02 -19.49
CA LEU A 706 16.99 20.76 -18.87
C LEU A 706 16.93 19.55 -17.92
N ALA A 707 17.95 18.69 -17.96
CA ALA A 707 18.12 17.60 -17.02
C ALA A 707 19.01 18.02 -15.83
N VAL A 708 18.52 17.84 -14.61
CA VAL A 708 19.27 18.16 -13.37
C VAL A 708 20.13 16.96 -12.97
N VAL A 709 21.46 17.12 -13.05
CA VAL A 709 22.44 16.06 -12.76
C VAL A 709 23.14 16.31 -11.42
N ARG A 710 23.17 15.29 -10.55
CA ARG A 710 23.73 15.34 -9.19
C ARG A 710 24.56 14.10 -8.87
N GLN A 711 25.50 14.21 -7.93
CA GLN A 711 26.28 13.08 -7.43
C GLN A 711 25.48 12.29 -6.38
N ASP A 712 24.85 11.19 -6.81
CA ASP A 712 24.32 10.04 -6.03
C ASP A 712 23.74 10.33 -4.61
N ASP A 713 23.09 11.48 -4.42
CA ASP A 713 22.40 11.88 -3.19
C ASP A 713 20.93 11.40 -3.14
N GLY A 714 20.45 10.78 -4.23
CA GLY A 714 19.08 10.30 -4.38
C GLY A 714 18.05 11.38 -4.70
N LEU A 715 18.47 12.63 -4.92
CA LEU A 715 17.60 13.78 -5.20
C LEU A 715 17.60 14.23 -6.68
N GLY A 716 18.48 13.67 -7.52
CA GLY A 716 18.56 14.00 -8.95
C GLY A 716 18.96 12.83 -9.85
N ILE A 717 19.16 13.12 -11.14
CA ILE A 717 19.65 12.14 -12.12
C ILE A 717 21.14 11.93 -11.84
N SER A 718 21.55 10.68 -11.57
CA SER A 718 22.97 10.42 -11.41
C SER A 718 23.70 10.44 -12.74
N GLU A 719 24.99 10.78 -12.67
CA GLU A 719 25.91 10.82 -13.80
C GLU A 719 25.86 9.51 -14.63
N GLN A 720 25.69 8.36 -13.95
CA GLN A 720 25.62 7.03 -14.57
C GLN A 720 24.36 6.82 -15.44
N TYR A 721 23.29 7.58 -15.20
CA TYR A 721 22.03 7.48 -15.93
C TYR A 721 21.87 8.58 -16.99
N ALA A 722 22.69 9.64 -16.96
CA ALA A 722 22.63 10.73 -17.94
C ALA A 722 22.77 10.23 -19.39
N GLY A 723 23.68 9.27 -19.62
CA GLY A 723 23.90 8.67 -20.95
C GLY A 723 22.77 7.77 -21.46
N LYS A 724 21.79 7.42 -20.62
CA LYS A 724 20.63 6.58 -21.00
C LYS A 724 19.42 7.41 -21.45
N ILE A 725 19.48 8.74 -21.37
CA ILE A 725 18.37 9.62 -21.76
C ILE A 725 18.33 9.76 -23.29
N ASN A 726 17.46 8.98 -23.93
CA ASN A 726 17.41 8.86 -25.38
C ASN A 726 16.59 10.00 -26.02
N ARG A 727 17.29 11.05 -26.48
CA ARG A 727 16.90 12.09 -27.47
C ARG A 727 15.60 12.89 -27.20
N GLN A 728 15.77 14.08 -26.60
CA GLN A 728 15.06 15.36 -26.88
C GLN A 728 15.32 16.43 -25.79
N LEU A 729 16.45 16.37 -25.08
CA LEU A 729 16.79 17.34 -24.03
C LEU A 729 17.24 18.67 -24.62
N ALA A 730 16.89 19.76 -23.92
CA ALA A 730 17.46 21.06 -24.20
C ALA A 730 18.92 21.14 -23.72
N GLY A 731 19.27 20.49 -22.60
CA GLY A 731 20.63 20.46 -22.06
C GLY A 731 20.70 19.86 -20.67
N PHE A 732 21.84 20.04 -20.00
CA PHE A 732 22.07 19.62 -18.62
C PHE A 732 22.33 20.82 -17.70
N ILE A 733 21.96 20.69 -16.42
CA ILE A 733 22.40 21.57 -15.34
C ILE A 733 23.05 20.74 -14.23
N CYS A 734 24.24 21.14 -13.76
CA CYS A 734 25.05 20.36 -12.82
C CYS A 734 26.05 21.24 -12.04
N THR A 735 26.71 20.67 -11.03
CA THR A 735 27.88 21.27 -10.36
C THR A 735 29.21 20.80 -10.94
N ASN A 736 29.26 19.56 -11.47
CA ASN A 736 30.45 18.97 -12.10
C ASN A 736 30.17 18.62 -13.58
N PRO A 737 30.68 19.41 -14.55
CA PRO A 737 30.40 19.17 -15.98
C PRO A 737 31.20 18.01 -16.59
N ALA A 738 32.31 17.59 -15.98
CA ALA A 738 33.26 16.64 -16.57
C ALA A 738 32.62 15.31 -17.07
N PRO A 739 31.67 14.69 -16.35
CA PRO A 739 31.01 13.45 -16.79
C PRO A 739 30.02 13.63 -17.95
N LEU A 740 29.66 14.88 -18.28
CA LEU A 740 28.58 15.19 -19.22
C LEU A 740 29.08 15.65 -20.59
N VAL A 741 30.35 16.01 -20.70
CA VAL A 741 30.96 16.56 -21.93
C VAL A 741 30.83 15.59 -23.11
N GLU A 742 30.90 14.28 -22.86
CA GLU A 742 30.79 13.25 -23.90
C GLU A 742 29.43 13.23 -24.62
N PHE A 743 28.38 13.81 -24.03
CA PHE A 743 27.02 13.80 -24.60
C PHE A 743 26.78 14.87 -25.65
N ASN A 744 27.73 15.80 -25.86
CA ASN A 744 27.66 16.88 -26.84
C ASN A 744 26.34 17.69 -26.78
N ARG A 745 26.02 18.19 -25.58
CA ARG A 745 24.81 18.99 -25.28
C ARG A 745 25.20 20.29 -24.57
N PRO A 746 24.30 21.28 -24.54
CA PRO A 746 24.49 22.46 -23.69
C PRO A 746 24.57 22.04 -22.22
N ILE A 747 25.54 22.58 -21.48
CA ILE A 747 25.78 22.27 -20.06
C ILE A 747 25.86 23.59 -19.30
N LEU A 748 24.94 23.79 -18.37
CA LEU A 748 24.90 24.91 -17.44
C LEU A 748 25.52 24.46 -16.10
N VAL A 749 26.55 25.17 -15.65
CA VAL A 749 27.23 24.89 -14.39
C VAL A 749 26.80 25.91 -13.34
N ALA A 750 26.30 25.42 -12.21
CA ALA A 750 25.94 26.24 -11.07
C ALA A 750 26.82 25.88 -9.86
N GLU A 751 27.14 26.88 -9.03
CA GLU A 751 27.90 26.67 -7.78
C GLU A 751 27.11 25.82 -6.77
N ASN A 752 25.81 26.09 -6.65
CA ASN A 752 24.85 25.30 -5.88
C ASN A 752 23.67 24.89 -6.77
N ILE A 753 23.52 23.58 -6.97
CA ILE A 753 22.47 23.03 -7.82
C ILE A 753 21.07 23.21 -7.22
N ASP A 754 20.92 23.19 -5.89
CA ASP A 754 19.63 23.36 -5.22
C ASP A 754 19.09 24.78 -5.41
N ASP A 755 19.94 25.78 -5.22
CA ASP A 755 19.56 27.19 -5.40
C ASP A 755 19.25 27.50 -6.87
N ALA A 756 20.02 26.95 -7.80
CA ALA A 756 19.79 27.13 -9.22
C ALA A 756 18.46 26.49 -9.67
N VAL A 757 18.13 25.32 -9.13
CA VAL A 757 16.83 24.66 -9.38
C VAL A 757 15.69 25.47 -8.75
N ALA A 758 15.83 25.98 -7.53
CA ALA A 758 14.79 26.81 -6.92
C ALA A 758 14.48 28.05 -7.76
N ARG A 759 15.51 28.79 -8.20
CA ARG A 759 15.32 30.00 -9.04
C ARG A 759 14.80 29.71 -10.44
N LEU A 760 15.24 28.62 -11.06
CA LEU A 760 14.68 28.20 -12.35
C LEU A 760 13.22 27.76 -12.22
N THR A 761 12.84 27.16 -11.09
CA THR A 761 11.44 26.81 -10.80
C THR A 761 10.59 28.08 -10.74
N GLU A 762 11.09 29.14 -10.09
CA GLU A 762 10.42 30.44 -10.08
C GLU A 762 10.30 31.03 -11.49
N LEU A 763 11.36 31.02 -12.30
CA LEU A 763 11.33 31.51 -13.69
C LEU A 763 10.33 30.73 -14.56
N PHE A 764 10.31 29.41 -14.46
CA PHE A 764 9.37 28.56 -15.20
C PHE A 764 7.93 28.76 -14.74
N ASN A 765 7.74 29.22 -13.51
CA ASN A 765 6.43 29.53 -12.96
C ASN A 765 6.03 31.02 -13.15
N SER A 766 6.96 31.91 -13.54
CA SER A 766 6.75 33.36 -13.60
C SER A 766 6.08 33.87 -14.89
N ILE A 767 5.70 32.97 -15.81
CA ILE A 767 4.71 33.22 -16.86
C ILE A 767 3.80 31.99 -16.86
N ASP A 768 2.51 32.17 -16.55
CA ASP A 768 1.50 31.11 -16.58
C ASP A 768 1.91 29.81 -15.86
N GLY A 769 1.83 29.85 -14.53
CA GLY A 769 2.16 28.75 -13.60
C GLY A 769 1.68 27.37 -14.07
N GLN A 770 2.59 26.61 -14.66
CA GLN A 770 2.51 25.17 -14.88
C GLN A 770 3.90 24.57 -14.68
N GLY A 771 4.05 23.71 -13.67
CA GLY A 771 5.25 22.92 -13.49
C GLY A 771 5.10 21.88 -12.40
N GLU A 772 4.61 20.69 -12.79
CA GLU A 772 4.66 19.43 -12.02
C GLU A 772 6.04 19.07 -11.46
#